data_AF-A0AA38SLU1-F1
#
_entry.id   AF-A0AA38SLU1-F1
#
_cell.length_a   1.000
_cell.length_b   1.000
_cell.length_c   1.000
_cell.angle_alpha   90.00
_cell.angle_beta   90.00
_cell.angle_gamma   90.00
#
_symmetry.space_group_name_H-M   'P 1'
#
loop_
_entity.id
_entity.type
_entity.pdbx_description
1 polymer ?
#
loop_
_entity_poly.entity_id
_entity_poly.type
_entity_poly.pdbx_seq_one_letter_code
_entity_poly.pdbx_strand_id
1 'polypeptide(L)'
;MDQYHSPEVPLPPAVEELIRKICSQKCLPPPDVAARRSLATVTEASAIAILNKIAATPNEIRNFSRFIIFMVKQSSDNSMAVTSSSPSNQVFYSPQRRSPPSSFTAGGPQSKILFSHGSIWKMAKLFSCLGAESACYFSPNVHSPGSCSKSRTITEYFPRSPNDGYGSSVATKQIITFPSLGLKDVNPNTATCHLTKSSTSTRRVTSVQKQLLFSPCSSSRDPNLGNTPQQFSDPPNANHPTLLGCYSSKGVTPRNITKQFSDFSSATHHGSLIQEKHTLSPCGSFGSMTPNHSDGTKSFAISQQSLLLSELEFRKMFLVYSYVGRNTLEDVVSVHDAIEIKSMKNVSMPDFEDKIWARYGRQFCEPSDRAMHLDWDSGKTYLYHCYVSADGSYQFKGPYLNTGRTRMQRELGDDNVMIIRFTDGPATPHMPSNQCSWIGAFNRVAEGISIGLRHYCYYASKDDRDKKNQAYSMKKQQSLWTVKCYFFRKESHAPWDEKDPFILLNMTSHEARCLFMHAHTVSSMAKYNSRCALALSNTIKLRVDLASVHVERIDDIYCRDENGNVVCDEDGERLIHTDGTGFISEDLAIQCAKDFIEGKGKKDDNYELIDLLKLEELSLGQKAREACIIEPPLLVQCRLFKEGYAVKGTLLVNRKLKPRTIQVRPSMIKVEKDERLSNLMSFSSLEINSISRRPRKANLSRNLIALLSVGGVPRKCFTDLLESTLQEAQKVSSSMRAAVRVGLTYGQMDDSATSVAMIGCGIPLDEPYLKYRLSILANEERKGLRNGKIPINESFYLIGTADPTGTLNSDEVCVILESGQISGKVLVYRNPGVHFGDIHILKATYVAELEDYVGNAKYGIFFSTKGRRSVGDEIAGGDFDGDLYWVSRSPQLLHHFKVSEPWKKIYSTPSVPSKKPGELSDKQLEEELCALLFATQKQSMVAGKAADSWLAFMDQYMMLGENDADEKHRIKEKLLMLVDKYYDALDAPKSGKRVEIPNYLLPQIYPHFLEKKNERSYQSSTVLGEIYDTDMGQRADDASKEDIWKLPCFNVEIPEAALNLWKDRYRLYKQDMSDALKNAGDESKSTAANLVVKKYKQMFYEAEDFQTSTRKIEDLYNEALAIYHTTYDYARSIQDVKKCGFAWKVAGEALCSYHEMKTPGRSIPFKAKHPVRRKFRVSFITYSVI
;
A
#
# COMPACT_ATOMS: atom_id res chain seq x y z
N MET A 1 -28.31 42.36 26.81
CA MET A 1 -28.69 42.09 28.21
C MET A 1 -28.18 40.74 28.67
N ASP A 2 -27.01 40.61 29.29
CA ASP A 2 -25.72 41.31 29.10
C ASP A 2 -24.60 40.56 29.86
N GLN A 3 -23.34 40.95 29.62
CA GLN A 3 -22.15 40.56 30.39
C GLN A 3 -21.78 39.06 30.46
N TYR A 4 -21.12 38.56 29.42
CA TYR A 4 -19.99 37.65 29.61
C TYR A 4 -18.70 38.49 29.69
N HIS A 5 -18.18 38.72 30.90
CA HIS A 5 -16.83 39.31 31.05
C HIS A 5 -15.76 38.23 30.88
N SER A 6 -14.77 38.49 30.03
CA SER A 6 -13.57 37.67 29.91
C SER A 6 -12.64 37.89 31.10
N PRO A 7 -11.80 36.91 31.48
CA PRO A 7 -10.80 37.10 32.53
C PRO A 7 -9.72 38.08 32.05
N GLU A 8 -9.77 39.32 32.54
CA GLU A 8 -8.72 40.30 32.31
C GLU A 8 -7.42 39.85 32.97
N VAL A 9 -6.31 40.08 32.28
CA VAL A 9 -4.97 39.85 32.84
C VAL A 9 -4.56 41.14 33.53
N PRO A 10 -4.38 41.13 34.86
CA PRO A 10 -4.10 42.35 35.62
C PRO A 10 -2.73 42.90 35.23
N LEU A 11 -2.69 44.16 34.82
CA LEU A 11 -1.47 44.93 34.61
C LEU A 11 -1.34 45.97 35.74
N PRO A 12 -0.11 46.47 36.00
CA PRO A 12 0.08 47.55 36.97
C PRO A 12 -0.75 48.80 36.61
N PRO A 13 -1.27 49.56 37.58
CA PRO A 13 -2.18 50.69 37.30
C PRO A 13 -1.62 51.75 36.35
N ALA A 14 -0.31 52.02 36.40
CA ALA A 14 0.35 52.97 35.49
C ALA A 14 0.41 52.46 34.03
N VAL A 15 0.43 51.14 33.83
CA VAL A 15 0.37 50.49 32.50
C VAL A 15 -1.05 50.59 31.93
N GLU A 16 -2.08 50.33 32.73
CA GLU A 16 -3.49 50.49 32.32
C GLU A 16 -3.84 51.95 31.98
N GLU A 17 -3.36 52.91 32.77
CA GLU A 17 -3.50 54.34 32.50
C GLU A 17 -2.87 54.71 31.14
N LEU A 18 -1.65 54.24 30.86
CA LEU A 18 -1.00 54.47 29.56
C LEU A 18 -1.75 53.79 28.40
N ILE A 19 -2.23 52.56 28.57
CA ILE A 19 -3.03 51.85 27.56
C ILE A 19 -4.28 52.66 27.22
N ARG A 20 -5.07 53.05 28.22
CA ARG A 20 -6.29 53.85 28.04
C ARG A 20 -5.99 55.21 27.42
N LYS A 21 -4.91 55.87 27.83
CA LYS A 21 -4.45 57.13 27.23
C LYS A 21 -4.12 56.97 25.74
N ILE A 22 -3.35 55.94 25.35
CA ILE A 22 -3.01 55.66 23.94
C ILE A 22 -4.26 55.32 23.11
N CYS A 23 -5.16 54.47 23.64
CA CYS A 23 -6.45 54.18 23.01
C CYS A 23 -7.26 55.45 22.73
N SER A 24 -7.35 56.37 23.71
CA SER A 24 -8.07 57.64 23.54
C SER A 24 -7.38 58.61 22.57
N GLN A 25 -6.05 58.72 22.61
CA GLN A 25 -5.28 59.69 21.81
C GLN A 25 -5.07 59.27 20.35
N LYS A 26 -5.16 57.96 20.05
CA LYS A 26 -5.01 57.43 18.68
C LYS A 26 -6.27 56.72 18.15
N CYS A 27 -7.40 56.83 18.86
CA CYS A 27 -8.68 56.17 18.53
C CYS A 27 -8.55 54.65 18.31
N LEU A 28 -7.77 53.96 19.15
CA LEU A 28 -7.49 52.52 19.02
C LEU A 28 -8.34 51.70 19.99
N PRO A 29 -8.82 50.50 19.59
CA PRO A 29 -9.47 49.58 20.53
C PRO A 29 -8.49 49.11 21.62
N PRO A 30 -8.98 48.73 22.82
CA PRO A 30 -8.15 48.17 23.87
C PRO A 30 -7.35 46.94 23.42
N PRO A 31 -6.12 46.72 23.93
CA PRO A 31 -5.33 45.55 23.61
C PRO A 31 -5.98 44.28 24.16
N ASP A 32 -5.96 43.23 23.35
CA ASP A 32 -6.54 41.92 23.70
C ASP A 32 -5.72 41.17 24.78
N VAL A 33 -6.28 40.05 25.23
CA VAL A 33 -5.69 39.19 26.27
C VAL A 33 -4.27 38.70 25.91
N ALA A 34 -3.94 38.49 24.63
CA ALA A 34 -2.60 38.06 24.24
C ALA A 34 -1.60 39.22 24.35
N ALA A 35 -1.96 40.42 23.89
CA ALA A 35 -1.13 41.62 24.05
C ALA A 35 -0.95 42.02 25.52
N ARG A 36 -2.02 41.91 26.33
CA ARG A 36 -1.97 42.10 27.79
C ARG A 36 -1.04 41.09 28.47
N ARG A 37 -1.07 39.81 28.08
CA ARG A 37 -0.09 38.80 28.56
C ARG A 37 1.35 39.16 28.18
N SER A 38 1.60 39.65 26.96
CA SER A 38 2.95 40.08 26.56
C SER A 38 3.46 41.29 27.37
N LEU A 39 2.61 42.23 27.76
CA LEU A 39 3.00 43.30 28.68
C LEU A 39 3.24 42.78 30.11
N ALA A 40 2.47 41.80 30.57
CA ALA A 40 2.68 41.15 31.87
C ALA A 40 3.96 40.28 31.94
N THR A 41 4.55 39.89 30.80
CA THR A 41 5.84 39.15 30.76
C THR A 41 7.09 40.03 30.83
N VAL A 42 6.95 41.35 30.95
CA VAL A 42 8.08 42.30 31.14
C VAL A 42 7.87 43.14 32.39
N THR A 43 8.92 43.78 32.91
CA THR A 43 8.80 44.65 34.09
C THR A 43 7.90 45.86 33.81
N GLU A 44 7.28 46.43 34.86
CA GLU A 44 6.42 47.62 34.72
C GLU A 44 7.12 48.78 34.00
N ALA A 45 8.39 49.06 34.36
CA ALA A 45 9.21 50.06 33.69
C ALA A 45 9.42 49.75 32.19
N SER A 46 9.63 48.49 31.84
CA SER A 46 9.73 48.04 30.44
C SER A 46 8.41 48.22 29.69
N ALA A 47 7.27 47.83 30.30
CA ALA A 47 5.95 47.99 29.72
C ALA A 47 5.61 49.47 29.47
N ILE A 48 5.89 50.35 30.43
CA ILE A 48 5.71 51.81 30.31
C ILE A 48 6.64 52.38 29.23
N ALA A 49 7.90 51.94 29.14
CA ALA A 49 8.82 52.39 28.08
C ALA A 49 8.38 51.95 26.68
N ILE A 50 7.85 50.72 26.53
CA ILE A 50 7.27 50.21 25.28
C ILE A 50 6.04 51.03 24.88
N LEU A 51 5.10 51.21 25.80
CA LEU A 51 3.87 51.96 25.54
C LEU A 51 4.15 53.43 25.21
N ASN A 52 5.12 54.09 25.87
CA ASN A 52 5.54 55.45 25.50
C ASN A 52 6.15 55.52 24.09
N LYS A 53 6.96 54.53 23.67
CA LYS A 53 7.46 54.46 22.28
C LYS A 53 6.32 54.30 21.28
N ILE A 54 5.29 53.51 21.63
CA ILE A 54 4.09 53.34 20.79
C ILE A 54 3.26 54.64 20.74
N ALA A 55 3.11 55.36 21.85
CA ALA A 55 2.45 56.65 21.90
C ALA A 55 3.14 57.69 21.00
N ALA A 56 4.48 57.77 21.08
CA ALA A 56 5.31 58.67 20.31
C ALA A 56 5.49 58.29 18.83
N THR A 57 4.99 57.12 18.39
CA THR A 57 5.07 56.70 16.98
C THR A 57 4.14 57.56 16.11
N PRO A 58 4.65 58.25 15.06
CA PRO A 58 3.83 59.12 14.21
C PRO A 58 3.00 58.35 13.16
N ASN A 59 3.35 57.08 12.88
CA ASN A 59 2.66 56.25 11.89
C ASN A 59 1.29 55.76 12.39
N GLU A 60 0.37 55.50 11.45
CA GLU A 60 -0.95 54.90 11.71
C GLU A 60 -0.81 53.48 12.30
N ILE A 61 -1.40 53.23 13.47
CA ILE A 61 -1.33 51.93 14.16
C ILE A 61 -2.57 51.11 13.83
N ARG A 62 -2.53 50.34 12.75
CA ARG A 62 -3.67 49.53 12.26
C ARG A 62 -4.12 48.40 13.19
N ASN A 63 -3.29 47.97 14.15
CA ASN A 63 -3.66 46.98 15.16
C ASN A 63 -2.78 47.14 16.42
N PHE A 64 -3.37 47.65 17.50
CA PHE A 64 -2.63 47.97 18.73
C PHE A 64 -2.05 46.73 19.41
N SER A 65 -2.83 45.64 19.51
CA SER A 65 -2.40 44.36 20.10
C SER A 65 -1.14 43.79 19.44
N ARG A 66 -1.14 43.64 18.11
CA ARG A 66 0.04 43.12 17.39
C ARG A 66 1.25 44.04 17.52
N PHE A 67 1.04 45.35 17.56
CA PHE A 67 2.15 46.30 17.70
C PHE A 67 2.77 46.25 19.10
N ILE A 68 1.96 46.08 20.16
CA ILE A 68 2.44 45.76 21.51
C ILE A 68 3.26 44.46 21.52
N ILE A 69 2.72 43.36 20.98
CA ILE A 69 3.40 42.05 20.97
C ILE A 69 4.72 42.12 20.18
N PHE A 70 4.75 42.85 19.06
CA PHE A 70 5.95 43.09 18.27
C PHE A 70 7.01 43.88 19.06
N MET A 71 6.63 44.99 19.69
CA MET A 71 7.54 45.83 20.46
C MET A 71 8.08 45.12 21.71
N VAL A 72 7.26 44.29 22.38
CA VAL A 72 7.71 43.42 23.47
C VAL A 72 8.79 42.46 22.98
N LYS A 73 8.53 41.70 21.90
CA LYS A 73 9.53 40.78 21.32
C LYS A 73 10.82 41.51 20.94
N GLN A 74 10.72 42.63 20.23
CA GLN A 74 11.89 43.40 19.84
C GLN A 74 12.68 43.94 21.06
N SER A 75 12.04 44.19 22.20
CA SER A 75 12.73 44.52 23.45
C SER A 75 13.40 43.31 24.12
N SER A 76 12.79 42.12 24.03
CA SER A 76 13.37 40.85 24.51
C SER A 76 14.60 40.45 23.70
N ASP A 77 14.52 40.52 22.36
CA ASP A 77 15.60 40.12 21.45
C ASP A 77 16.84 41.03 21.63
N ASN A 78 16.62 42.34 21.80
CA ASN A 78 17.70 43.29 22.11
C ASN A 78 18.31 43.08 23.51
N SER A 79 17.59 42.48 24.47
CA SER A 79 18.12 42.17 25.80
C SER A 79 19.16 41.04 25.78
N MET A 80 19.22 40.23 24.72
CA MET A 80 20.22 39.16 24.55
C MET A 80 21.46 39.63 23.76
N ALA A 81 21.46 40.87 23.24
CA ALA A 81 22.48 41.37 22.31
C ALA A 81 23.45 42.41 22.92
N VAL A 82 23.26 42.82 24.19
CA VAL A 82 24.03 43.92 24.82
C VAL A 82 24.77 43.47 26.08
N THR A 83 25.76 42.59 25.89
CA THR A 83 26.84 42.34 26.86
C THR A 83 28.23 42.39 26.22
N SER A 84 28.48 43.38 25.34
CA SER A 84 29.81 43.99 25.13
C SER A 84 29.80 45.03 23.99
N SER A 85 29.65 46.31 24.33
CA SER A 85 30.44 47.38 23.69
C SER A 85 30.29 48.72 24.41
N SER A 86 31.38 49.47 24.45
CA SER A 86 31.43 50.92 24.70
C SER A 86 32.82 51.41 24.31
N PRO A 87 32.98 52.61 23.74
CA PRO A 87 32.08 53.20 22.73
C PRO A 87 32.84 53.89 21.58
N SER A 88 32.14 54.22 20.47
CA SER A 88 32.07 55.58 19.85
C SER A 88 31.82 55.58 18.33
N ASN A 89 31.10 56.62 17.88
CA ASN A 89 31.03 57.23 16.53
C ASN A 89 30.63 56.35 15.32
N GLN A 90 29.50 56.63 14.64
CA GLN A 90 29.31 57.63 13.56
C GLN A 90 30.13 57.34 12.28
N VAL A 91 29.61 57.38 11.04
CA VAL A 91 28.28 57.83 10.52
C VAL A 91 27.92 57.12 9.17
N PHE A 92 26.71 57.34 8.64
CA PHE A 92 26.17 56.92 7.32
C PHE A 92 27.19 56.82 6.16
N TYR A 93 27.07 55.87 5.20
CA TYR A 93 26.10 55.94 4.07
C TYR A 93 25.96 54.62 3.28
N SER A 94 24.93 54.54 2.42
CA SER A 94 24.73 53.55 1.32
C SER A 94 24.99 54.24 -0.04
N PRO A 95 24.83 53.63 -1.25
CA PRO A 95 24.42 52.25 -1.62
C PRO A 95 25.16 51.64 -2.86
N GLN A 96 24.56 50.59 -3.46
CA GLN A 96 24.53 50.25 -4.91
C GLN A 96 25.64 49.43 -5.65
N ARG A 97 25.18 48.26 -6.14
CA ARG A 97 25.21 47.74 -7.55
C ARG A 97 26.53 47.39 -8.30
N ARG A 98 26.37 46.31 -9.10
CA ARG A 98 27.06 45.86 -10.34
C ARG A 98 28.35 45.03 -10.22
N SER A 99 28.26 43.86 -10.86
CA SER A 99 29.30 42.97 -11.44
C SER A 99 30.04 43.62 -12.63
N PRO A 100 31.04 42.99 -13.30
CA PRO A 100 31.74 41.69 -13.06
C PRO A 100 33.25 42.00 -12.72
N PRO A 101 34.37 41.51 -13.33
CA PRO A 101 34.68 40.30 -14.14
C PRO A 101 36.04 39.57 -13.84
N SER A 102 36.29 38.48 -14.59
CA SER A 102 37.59 38.06 -15.20
C SER A 102 38.90 37.88 -14.37
N SER A 103 39.16 36.62 -13.97
CA SER A 103 40.26 35.71 -14.45
C SER A 103 41.77 36.06 -14.42
N PHE A 104 42.60 34.99 -14.43
CA PHE A 104 44.08 34.89 -14.65
C PHE A 104 45.01 35.21 -13.45
N THR A 105 46.16 34.55 -13.19
CA THR A 105 46.61 33.13 -13.41
C THR A 105 47.93 32.85 -12.68
N ALA A 106 48.18 31.57 -12.35
CA ALA A 106 49.48 30.86 -12.34
C ALA A 106 50.60 31.27 -11.34
N GLY A 107 51.38 30.27 -10.92
CA GLY A 107 52.61 30.44 -10.11
C GLY A 107 52.89 29.28 -9.16
N GLY A 108 53.58 28.23 -9.62
CA GLY A 108 54.21 27.20 -8.76
C GLY A 108 55.71 27.52 -8.51
N PRO A 109 56.61 26.53 -8.29
CA PRO A 109 56.40 25.06 -8.36
C PRO A 109 57.22 24.21 -7.32
N GLN A 110 57.20 22.87 -7.50
CA GLN A 110 58.12 21.84 -6.93
C GLN A 110 58.02 21.55 -5.42
N SER A 111 58.27 20.34 -4.89
CA SER A 111 58.31 18.94 -5.41
C SER A 111 58.25 17.97 -4.18
N LYS A 112 58.44 16.64 -4.16
CA LYS A 112 58.90 15.58 -5.10
C LYS A 112 58.50 14.19 -4.50
N ILE A 113 58.34 13.13 -5.30
CA ILE A 113 58.16 11.69 -4.90
C ILE A 113 56.90 11.42 -4.04
N LEU A 114 55.85 10.69 -4.44
CA LEU A 114 55.56 9.79 -5.57
C LEU A 114 56.08 8.34 -5.47
N PHE A 115 55.25 7.46 -4.86
CA PHE A 115 55.18 6.00 -5.01
C PHE A 115 53.67 5.60 -4.87
N SER A 116 53.18 4.38 -5.11
CA SER A 116 53.30 3.40 -6.23
C SER A 116 52.44 2.19 -5.83
N HIS A 117 51.59 1.50 -6.62
CA HIS A 117 51.07 1.62 -8.00
C HIS A 117 49.62 1.02 -7.96
N GLY A 118 48.80 0.80 -9.00
CA GLY A 118 48.82 0.97 -10.46
C GLY A 118 47.52 0.33 -11.02
N SER A 119 46.88 0.79 -12.09
CA SER A 119 47.12 0.36 -13.50
C SER A 119 45.80 0.50 -14.30
N ILE A 120 45.71 0.72 -15.63
CA ILE A 120 46.71 0.96 -16.70
C ILE A 120 46.04 1.75 -17.88
N TRP A 121 46.64 2.88 -18.31
CA TRP A 121 46.79 3.52 -19.67
C TRP A 121 45.63 3.57 -20.71
N LYS A 122 45.66 4.25 -21.89
CA LYS A 122 46.64 5.01 -22.75
C LYS A 122 45.78 6.02 -23.61
N MET A 123 46.02 7.32 -23.86
CA MET A 123 47.13 8.09 -24.49
C MET A 123 47.59 7.58 -25.87
N ALA A 124 47.91 8.35 -26.94
CA ALA A 124 47.73 9.77 -27.33
C ALA A 124 48.26 9.98 -28.79
N LYS A 125 48.34 11.23 -29.30
CA LYS A 125 48.93 11.71 -30.60
C LYS A 125 48.04 11.48 -31.86
N LEU A 126 48.14 12.25 -32.97
CA LEU A 126 49.04 13.35 -33.39
C LEU A 126 48.32 14.38 -34.33
N PHE A 127 49.08 15.38 -34.80
CA PHE A 127 48.84 16.44 -35.82
C PHE A 127 48.38 15.91 -37.22
N SER A 128 48.02 16.70 -38.26
CA SER A 128 47.49 18.08 -38.43
C SER A 128 47.35 18.44 -39.94
N CYS A 129 46.44 19.37 -40.30
CA CYS A 129 46.44 20.20 -41.54
C CYS A 129 46.13 19.54 -42.91
N LEU A 130 45.86 20.42 -43.89
CA LEU A 130 45.36 20.20 -45.27
C LEU A 130 43.89 19.69 -45.33
N GLY A 131 43.00 20.16 -46.22
CA GLY A 131 43.16 21.00 -47.43
C GLY A 131 43.08 20.14 -48.70
N ALA A 132 42.30 20.48 -49.74
CA ALA A 132 41.45 21.67 -49.96
C ALA A 132 40.38 21.40 -51.04
N GLU A 133 39.44 22.37 -51.22
CA GLU A 133 38.80 22.78 -52.50
C GLU A 133 37.96 21.77 -53.33
N SER A 134 37.03 22.18 -54.21
CA SER A 134 36.48 23.52 -54.59
C SER A 134 34.96 23.36 -54.90
N ALA A 135 34.08 24.31 -54.54
CA ALA A 135 33.62 25.48 -55.33
C ALA A 135 32.80 25.11 -56.60
N CYS A 136 31.73 25.80 -57.03
CA CYS A 136 31.56 27.26 -57.22
C CYS A 136 30.07 27.68 -57.44
N TYR A 137 29.72 28.95 -57.15
CA TYR A 137 28.59 29.83 -57.62
C TYR A 137 27.18 29.25 -57.93
N PHE A 138 26.04 29.88 -57.60
CA PHE A 138 25.64 31.27 -57.98
C PHE A 138 24.45 31.84 -57.16
N SER A 139 24.21 33.15 -57.30
CA SER A 139 23.00 33.94 -56.99
C SER A 139 23.09 35.29 -57.74
N PRO A 140 22.05 36.16 -57.86
CA PRO A 140 20.61 36.02 -57.57
C PRO A 140 19.73 36.35 -58.82
N ASN A 141 18.40 36.50 -58.70
CA ASN A 141 17.70 37.74 -59.12
C ASN A 141 16.19 37.85 -58.79
N VAL A 142 15.66 39.06 -58.98
CA VAL A 142 14.30 39.58 -58.67
C VAL A 142 13.32 39.38 -59.84
N HIS A 143 12.01 39.18 -59.57
CA HIS A 143 10.89 39.91 -60.23
C HIS A 143 9.49 39.57 -59.67
N SER A 144 8.63 40.60 -59.59
CA SER A 144 7.15 40.56 -59.49
C SER A 144 6.57 41.06 -60.84
N PRO A 145 5.23 41.17 -61.13
CA PRO A 145 4.07 41.12 -60.23
C PRO A 145 2.78 40.44 -60.80
N GLY A 146 1.66 40.57 -60.07
CA GLY A 146 0.29 40.52 -60.62
C GLY A 146 -0.73 39.80 -59.71
N SER A 147 -2.03 40.14 -59.60
CA SER A 147 -2.85 41.36 -59.79
C SER A 147 -4.30 40.89 -59.97
N CYS A 148 -5.24 41.36 -59.14
CA CYS A 148 -6.71 41.23 -59.32
C CYS A 148 -7.33 39.79 -59.30
N SER A 149 -8.63 39.61 -59.00
CA SER A 149 -9.61 40.48 -58.31
C SER A 149 -10.82 39.68 -57.76
N LYS A 150 -11.54 40.25 -56.78
CA LYS A 150 -12.99 40.14 -56.44
C LYS A 150 -13.72 38.82 -56.82
N SER A 151 -14.48 38.17 -55.93
CA SER A 151 -15.81 38.67 -55.50
C SER A 151 -16.59 37.61 -54.66
N ARG A 152 -17.41 38.06 -53.68
CA ARG A 152 -18.75 37.52 -53.26
C ARG A 152 -18.96 36.02 -52.90
N THR A 153 -19.75 35.60 -51.89
CA THR A 153 -20.38 36.21 -50.67
C THR A 153 -21.09 35.11 -49.83
N ILE A 154 -21.50 35.42 -48.57
CA ILE A 154 -22.69 34.87 -47.84
C ILE A 154 -22.60 33.40 -47.37
N THR A 155 -22.91 33.01 -46.11
CA THR A 155 -23.27 33.75 -44.87
C THR A 155 -22.86 32.98 -43.60
N GLU A 156 -22.81 33.71 -42.48
CA GLU A 156 -22.71 33.22 -41.10
C GLU A 156 -24.05 32.64 -40.58
N TYR A 157 -24.03 32.04 -39.38
CA TYR A 157 -25.03 32.40 -38.36
C TYR A 157 -24.45 32.27 -36.93
N PHE A 158 -24.47 33.38 -36.20
CA PHE A 158 -24.29 33.47 -34.74
C PHE A 158 -25.64 33.85 -34.11
N PRO A 159 -25.77 33.72 -32.78
CA PRO A 159 -26.41 34.80 -32.02
C PRO A 159 -25.54 35.30 -30.85
N ARG A 160 -25.72 36.57 -30.46
CA ARG A 160 -25.04 37.24 -29.34
C ARG A 160 -25.98 38.17 -28.58
N SER A 161 -26.00 38.03 -27.25
CA SER A 161 -26.23 39.09 -26.23
C SER A 161 -27.56 39.87 -26.30
N PRO A 162 -27.89 40.74 -25.32
CA PRO A 162 -27.26 42.07 -25.18
C PRO A 162 -26.76 42.43 -23.77
N ASN A 163 -26.27 43.67 -23.62
CA ASN A 163 -25.31 44.13 -22.60
C ASN A 163 -25.82 45.29 -21.69
N ASP A 164 -25.12 45.47 -20.56
CA ASP A 164 -24.73 46.71 -19.84
C ASP A 164 -25.74 47.82 -19.44
N GLY A 165 -25.53 48.39 -18.24
CA GLY A 165 -26.13 49.65 -17.78
C GLY A 165 -25.52 50.16 -16.46
N TYR A 166 -25.04 51.41 -16.41
CA TYR A 166 -24.36 52.03 -15.26
C TYR A 166 -25.34 52.61 -14.21
N GLY A 167 -24.90 52.69 -12.95
CA GLY A 167 -25.55 53.53 -11.92
C GLY A 167 -24.80 53.56 -10.57
N SER A 168 -24.65 54.75 -9.97
CA SER A 168 -24.02 54.95 -8.65
C SER A 168 -24.62 56.18 -7.93
N SER A 169 -25.09 56.01 -6.69
CA SER A 169 -25.31 57.11 -5.72
C SER A 169 -25.55 56.56 -4.29
N VAL A 170 -25.58 57.45 -3.30
CA VAL A 170 -25.62 57.16 -1.84
C VAL A 170 -26.93 57.66 -1.22
N ALA A 171 -27.65 56.86 -0.40
CA ALA A 171 -28.65 57.37 0.57
C ALA A 171 -29.12 56.36 1.68
N THR A 172 -28.71 56.66 2.92
CA THR A 172 -29.47 56.65 4.21
C THR A 172 -30.76 55.82 4.51
N LYS A 173 -30.66 54.98 5.57
CA LYS A 173 -31.52 54.85 6.80
C LYS A 173 -32.94 54.21 6.81
N GLN A 174 -33.34 53.82 8.04
CA GLN A 174 -34.63 53.27 8.57
C GLN A 174 -34.93 51.79 8.17
N ILE A 175 -35.29 50.82 9.02
CA ILE A 175 -35.85 50.70 10.41
C ILE A 175 -37.38 50.88 10.52
N ILE A 176 -38.13 49.76 10.58
CA ILE A 176 -39.39 49.51 11.35
C ILE A 176 -39.83 48.02 11.18
N THR A 177 -40.73 47.40 11.97
CA THR A 177 -40.63 47.01 13.40
C THR A 177 -41.78 46.04 13.80
N PHE A 178 -41.46 44.76 14.09
CA PHE A 178 -42.25 43.80 14.94
C PHE A 178 -43.69 43.42 14.46
N PRO A 179 -44.50 42.52 15.11
CA PRO A 179 -44.41 41.95 16.47
C PRO A 179 -44.49 40.42 16.64
N SER A 180 -44.37 40.00 17.91
CA SER A 180 -44.31 38.63 18.44
C SER A 180 -45.41 38.36 19.48
N LEU A 181 -45.89 37.11 19.58
CA LEU A 181 -46.68 36.51 20.68
C LEU A 181 -46.62 34.98 20.49
N GLY A 182 -46.63 34.08 21.50
CA GLY A 182 -46.58 34.22 22.97
C GLY A 182 -46.43 32.83 23.62
N LEU A 183 -45.97 32.75 24.88
CA LEU A 183 -45.58 31.49 25.56
C LEU A 183 -46.73 30.50 25.79
N LYS A 184 -46.41 29.19 25.88
CA LYS A 184 -46.53 28.41 27.15
C LYS A 184 -45.96 26.99 27.08
N ASP A 185 -45.26 26.59 28.15
CA ASP A 185 -44.89 25.22 28.47
C ASP A 185 -46.08 24.42 29.03
N VAL A 186 -46.15 23.11 28.71
CA VAL A 186 -46.53 22.03 29.65
C VAL A 186 -45.83 20.73 29.23
N ASN A 187 -45.21 20.04 30.19
CA ASN A 187 -44.89 18.61 30.15
C ASN A 187 -45.55 18.00 31.41
N PRO A 188 -46.25 16.85 31.34
CA PRO A 188 -45.70 15.68 32.05
C PRO A 188 -46.09 14.27 31.53
N ASN A 189 -45.18 13.33 31.80
CA ASN A 189 -45.36 11.98 32.36
C ASN A 189 -46.27 10.90 31.72
N THR A 190 -45.61 9.81 31.32
CA THR A 190 -45.72 8.44 31.90
C THR A 190 -47.06 7.94 32.48
N ALA A 191 -47.57 6.83 31.93
CA ALA A 191 -48.20 5.74 32.70
C ALA A 191 -48.19 4.40 31.91
N THR A 192 -48.27 3.27 32.62
CA THR A 192 -48.28 1.89 32.07
C THR A 192 -49.50 1.14 32.62
N CYS A 193 -50.18 0.26 31.83
CA CYS A 193 -50.74 -1.02 32.32
C CYS A 193 -51.52 -1.88 31.28
N HIS A 194 -51.04 -3.12 31.10
CA HIS A 194 -51.74 -4.41 31.22
C HIS A 194 -53.22 -4.66 30.78
N LEU A 195 -53.33 -5.64 29.85
CA LEU A 195 -54.09 -6.92 29.94
C LEU A 195 -55.62 -7.04 29.68
N THR A 196 -55.91 -7.85 28.64
CA THR A 196 -56.82 -9.03 28.58
C THR A 196 -58.32 -8.96 28.17
N LYS A 197 -58.57 -9.61 27.01
CA LYS A 197 -59.56 -10.69 26.72
C LYS A 197 -61.06 -10.41 26.48
N SER A 198 -61.44 -10.68 25.23
CA SER A 198 -62.65 -11.45 24.80
C SER A 198 -64.02 -10.75 24.85
N SER A 199 -65.09 -11.19 24.17
CA SER A 199 -65.34 -12.49 23.51
C SER A 199 -66.33 -12.46 22.30
N THR A 200 -65.98 -13.22 21.25
CA THR A 200 -66.84 -14.03 20.32
C THR A 200 -68.29 -13.66 19.93
N SER A 201 -68.57 -13.73 18.62
CA SER A 201 -69.67 -14.56 18.07
C SER A 201 -69.20 -15.21 16.75
N THR A 202 -69.30 -16.52 16.40
CA THR A 202 -70.39 -17.52 16.33
C THR A 202 -71.53 -17.21 15.32
N ARG A 203 -72.06 -18.12 14.48
CA ARG A 203 -71.67 -19.51 14.06
C ARG A 203 -72.62 -20.02 12.94
N ARG A 204 -72.17 -20.85 11.98
CA ARG A 204 -72.81 -22.14 11.54
C ARG A 204 -72.06 -22.80 10.35
N VAL A 205 -72.23 -24.11 10.19
CA VAL A 205 -71.42 -25.03 9.35
C VAL A 205 -72.23 -26.29 8.98
N THR A 206 -72.09 -26.78 7.73
CA THR A 206 -72.26 -28.18 7.26
C THR A 206 -71.45 -28.31 5.95
N SER A 207 -70.38 -29.12 5.78
CA SER A 207 -70.25 -30.60 5.78
C SER A 207 -71.05 -31.26 4.63
N VAL A 208 -70.56 -32.21 3.82
CA VAL A 208 -69.49 -33.25 3.90
C VAL A 208 -68.63 -33.15 2.57
N GLN A 209 -67.54 -33.86 2.18
CA GLN A 209 -66.91 -35.16 2.47
C GLN A 209 -65.34 -35.13 2.41
N LYS A 210 -64.68 -36.08 1.70
CA LYS A 210 -63.21 -36.35 1.71
C LYS A 210 -62.75 -37.12 0.43
N GLN A 211 -61.41 -37.21 0.25
CA GLN A 211 -60.62 -38.14 -0.62
C GLN A 211 -60.64 -37.87 -2.14
N LEU A 212 -59.58 -38.15 -2.94
CA LEU A 212 -58.11 -38.16 -2.73
C LEU A 212 -57.38 -38.29 -4.11
N LEU A 213 -56.09 -37.88 -4.19
CA LEU A 213 -55.04 -38.31 -5.15
C LEU A 213 -54.98 -37.83 -6.63
N PHE A 214 -53.72 -37.78 -7.12
CA PHE A 214 -53.16 -37.75 -8.50
C PHE A 214 -53.07 -36.48 -9.37
N SER A 215 -51.98 -36.49 -10.17
CA SER A 215 -51.56 -35.61 -11.29
C SER A 215 -51.35 -36.49 -12.55
N PRO A 216 -50.88 -36.02 -13.73
CA PRO A 216 -50.80 -34.66 -14.33
C PRO A 216 -51.40 -34.60 -15.79
N CYS A 217 -51.15 -33.51 -16.55
CA CYS A 217 -51.35 -33.36 -18.02
C CYS A 217 -52.81 -33.24 -18.55
N SER A 218 -53.14 -32.64 -19.72
CA SER A 218 -52.39 -31.86 -20.76
C SER A 218 -53.33 -31.11 -21.76
N SER A 219 -52.74 -30.20 -22.58
CA SER A 219 -53.21 -29.75 -23.94
C SER A 219 -54.44 -28.80 -24.02
N SER A 220 -54.82 -28.17 -25.16
CA SER A 220 -54.40 -28.22 -26.58
C SER A 220 -54.84 -26.95 -27.37
N ARG A 221 -54.23 -26.66 -28.55
CA ARG A 221 -54.89 -26.63 -29.90
C ARG A 221 -54.06 -25.96 -31.02
N ASP A 222 -53.88 -26.71 -32.13
CA ASP A 222 -53.60 -26.20 -33.50
C ASP A 222 -54.91 -26.19 -34.35
N PRO A 223 -54.91 -25.80 -35.64
CA PRO A 223 -54.47 -26.70 -36.75
C PRO A 223 -53.66 -25.94 -37.87
N ASN A 224 -53.14 -26.52 -38.98
CA ASN A 224 -53.59 -27.63 -39.84
C ASN A 224 -52.47 -28.14 -40.81
N LEU A 225 -52.48 -29.44 -41.17
CA LEU A 225 -51.80 -30.15 -42.31
C LEU A 225 -50.28 -29.95 -42.61
N GLY A 226 -49.49 -30.97 -42.97
CA GLY A 226 -49.77 -32.42 -43.04
C GLY A 226 -48.68 -33.29 -43.75
N ASN A 227 -48.75 -34.60 -43.52
CA ASN A 227 -48.03 -35.73 -44.16
C ASN A 227 -46.55 -36.04 -43.78
N THR A 228 -46.15 -37.29 -44.11
CA THR A 228 -45.18 -38.14 -43.39
C THR A 228 -43.98 -38.63 -44.25
N PRO A 229 -42.91 -39.22 -43.65
CA PRO A 229 -41.57 -39.31 -44.27
C PRO A 229 -41.23 -40.65 -44.95
N GLN A 230 -40.07 -40.70 -45.64
CA GLN A 230 -39.36 -41.93 -46.01
C GLN A 230 -37.82 -41.77 -46.03
N GLN A 231 -37.08 -42.85 -46.29
CA GLN A 231 -35.65 -43.03 -45.97
C GLN A 231 -34.69 -43.06 -47.18
N PHE A 232 -33.39 -42.96 -46.89
CA PHE A 232 -32.21 -43.48 -47.64
C PHE A 232 -32.09 -43.25 -49.16
N SER A 233 -31.05 -42.50 -49.60
CA SER A 233 -29.97 -43.01 -50.50
C SER A 233 -29.01 -41.92 -50.99
N ASP A 234 -27.71 -42.27 -51.06
CA ASP A 234 -26.70 -41.68 -51.96
C ASP A 234 -26.48 -42.65 -53.15
N PRO A 235 -25.67 -42.32 -54.18
CA PRO A 235 -25.74 -41.20 -55.13
C PRO A 235 -26.00 -41.77 -56.58
N PRO A 236 -25.90 -41.00 -57.70
CA PRO A 236 -24.59 -40.89 -58.37
C PRO A 236 -24.32 -39.66 -59.30
N ASN A 237 -23.03 -39.52 -59.59
CA ASN A 237 -22.30 -38.82 -60.66
C ASN A 237 -22.97 -38.15 -61.91
N ALA A 238 -22.37 -36.99 -62.23
CA ALA A 238 -21.80 -36.57 -63.53
C ALA A 238 -22.68 -36.01 -64.69
N ASN A 239 -22.31 -34.79 -65.13
CA ASN A 239 -21.93 -34.56 -66.54
C ASN A 239 -20.94 -33.37 -66.70
N HIS A 240 -20.15 -33.39 -67.78
CA HIS A 240 -19.06 -32.47 -68.18
C HIS A 240 -19.40 -31.91 -69.60
N PRO A 241 -18.52 -31.21 -70.38
CA PRO A 241 -17.36 -30.34 -70.07
C PRO A 241 -17.31 -29.00 -70.87
N THR A 242 -16.40 -28.07 -70.51
CA THR A 242 -15.66 -27.08 -71.35
C THR A 242 -14.71 -26.30 -70.40
N LEU A 243 -13.40 -26.05 -70.60
CA LEU A 243 -12.57 -25.51 -71.71
C LEU A 243 -12.72 -23.98 -71.93
N LEU A 244 -11.68 -23.15 -72.08
CA LEU A 244 -10.22 -23.27 -71.78
C LEU A 244 -9.48 -21.90 -71.90
N GLY A 245 -8.55 -21.59 -70.99
CA GLY A 245 -7.38 -20.68 -71.22
C GLY A 245 -7.62 -19.17 -71.41
N CYS A 246 -6.59 -18.31 -71.53
CA CYS A 246 -5.14 -18.49 -71.34
C CYS A 246 -4.41 -17.12 -71.29
N TYR A 247 -3.23 -17.04 -70.65
CA TYR A 247 -2.06 -16.12 -70.87
C TYR A 247 -1.25 -15.93 -69.57
N SER A 248 0.06 -15.61 -69.56
CA SER A 248 1.23 -16.41 -70.01
C SER A 248 2.54 -15.63 -69.76
N SER A 249 3.48 -16.16 -68.96
CA SER A 249 4.94 -15.98 -69.19
C SER A 249 5.85 -16.84 -68.28
N LYS A 250 6.44 -17.87 -68.90
CA LYS A 250 7.86 -18.33 -68.89
C LYS A 250 8.72 -18.16 -67.60
N GLY A 251 9.46 -19.18 -67.12
CA GLY A 251 9.54 -20.59 -67.57
C GLY A 251 10.82 -21.36 -67.13
N VAL A 252 11.06 -22.52 -67.77
CA VAL A 252 12.28 -23.38 -67.76
C VAL A 252 12.43 -24.44 -66.62
N THR A 253 11.60 -25.48 -66.73
CA THR A 253 11.84 -26.95 -66.74
C THR A 253 13.14 -27.64 -66.22
N PRO A 254 13.07 -28.92 -65.74
CA PRO A 254 14.16 -29.73 -65.16
C PRO A 254 14.62 -30.97 -65.99
N ARG A 255 15.53 -31.80 -65.45
CA ARG A 255 15.61 -33.27 -65.73
C ARG A 255 16.38 -34.09 -64.66
N ASN A 256 16.20 -35.42 -64.70
CA ASN A 256 16.68 -36.42 -63.73
C ASN A 256 18.11 -36.94 -64.04
N ILE A 257 18.78 -37.61 -63.08
CA ILE A 257 19.14 -39.05 -63.18
C ILE A 257 19.75 -39.66 -61.89
N THR A 258 19.41 -40.93 -61.71
CA THR A 258 19.60 -41.98 -60.70
C THR A 258 21.05 -42.40 -60.33
N LYS A 259 21.18 -43.17 -59.23
CA LYS A 259 22.25 -44.15 -58.81
C LYS A 259 23.50 -43.61 -58.06
N GLN A 260 24.33 -44.42 -57.36
CA GLN A 260 24.15 -45.61 -56.47
C GLN A 260 25.55 -46.08 -55.93
N PHE A 261 25.59 -46.78 -54.78
CA PHE A 261 26.66 -47.69 -54.27
C PHE A 261 27.99 -47.19 -53.62
N SER A 262 28.43 -48.01 -52.65
CA SER A 262 29.79 -48.23 -52.06
C SER A 262 30.51 -47.08 -51.33
N ASP A 263 31.15 -47.23 -50.16
CA ASP A 263 31.77 -48.33 -49.35
C ASP A 263 33.30 -48.44 -49.43
N PHE A 264 33.92 -48.80 -48.29
CA PHE A 264 35.36 -49.04 -48.01
C PHE A 264 36.27 -47.78 -48.10
N SER A 265 37.01 -47.39 -47.04
CA SER A 265 38.24 -47.96 -46.43
C SER A 265 39.51 -47.73 -47.28
N SER A 266 40.74 -47.58 -46.74
CA SER A 266 41.27 -48.03 -45.45
C SER A 266 42.48 -47.17 -44.94
N ALA A 267 43.26 -47.70 -43.99
CA ALA A 267 44.38 -47.04 -43.28
C ALA A 267 45.57 -46.64 -44.18
N THR A 268 46.49 -45.77 -43.72
CA THR A 268 47.73 -46.15 -42.99
C THR A 268 48.59 -44.88 -42.71
N HIS A 269 49.68 -44.86 -41.92
CA HIS A 269 50.07 -45.45 -40.62
C HIS A 269 51.48 -44.89 -40.25
N HIS A 270 51.90 -44.89 -38.97
CA HIS A 270 53.21 -44.39 -38.45
C HIS A 270 53.47 -42.87 -38.58
N GLY A 271 54.33 -42.22 -37.77
CA GLY A 271 55.14 -42.62 -36.61
C GLY A 271 56.33 -41.64 -36.43
N SER A 272 57.03 -41.51 -35.29
CA SER A 272 56.91 -42.21 -34.00
C SER A 272 57.77 -41.50 -32.91
N LEU A 273 57.45 -41.69 -31.60
CA LEU A 273 58.31 -41.46 -30.40
C LEU A 273 58.69 -39.98 -30.11
N ILE A 274 58.80 -39.45 -28.87
CA ILE A 274 58.71 -39.95 -27.47
C ILE A 274 58.34 -38.72 -26.57
N GLN A 275 57.93 -38.73 -25.28
CA GLN A 275 58.03 -39.71 -24.19
C GLN A 275 56.80 -39.74 -23.22
N GLU A 276 56.80 -38.89 -22.17
CA GLU A 276 56.08 -39.04 -20.88
C GLU A 276 55.88 -37.64 -20.21
N LYS A 277 54.96 -37.36 -19.26
CA LYS A 277 53.89 -38.16 -18.60
C LYS A 277 52.85 -37.26 -17.87
N HIS A 278 51.64 -37.82 -17.67
CA HIS A 278 50.68 -37.59 -16.56
C HIS A 278 50.10 -36.18 -16.25
N THR A 279 48.82 -36.02 -15.84
CA THR A 279 47.56 -36.69 -16.27
C THR A 279 46.39 -35.75 -15.99
N LEU A 280 45.41 -35.68 -16.89
CA LEU A 280 44.04 -35.21 -16.64
C LEU A 280 43.07 -36.24 -17.24
N SER A 281 41.84 -36.33 -16.75
CA SER A 281 40.85 -37.32 -17.23
C SER A 281 39.42 -36.76 -17.24
N PRO A 282 38.53 -37.22 -18.15
CA PRO A 282 37.49 -36.34 -18.70
C PRO A 282 36.05 -36.87 -18.56
N CYS A 283 35.09 -36.13 -19.13
CA CYS A 283 33.65 -36.39 -19.11
C CYS A 283 33.22 -37.75 -19.69
N GLY A 284 32.09 -38.28 -19.17
CA GLY A 284 31.30 -39.35 -19.78
C GLY A 284 30.01 -38.82 -20.43
N SER A 285 29.53 -39.53 -21.46
CA SER A 285 28.48 -39.07 -22.40
C SER A 285 27.07 -38.92 -21.83
N PHE A 286 26.31 -37.95 -22.38
CA PHE A 286 24.84 -37.98 -22.35
C PHE A 286 24.30 -39.01 -23.36
N GLY A 287 23.34 -39.84 -22.93
CA GLY A 287 22.61 -40.76 -23.81
C GLY A 287 21.30 -40.14 -24.32
N SER A 288 21.01 -40.32 -25.62
CA SER A 288 19.71 -39.95 -26.21
C SER A 288 18.72 -41.12 -26.11
N MET A 289 17.47 -40.84 -25.75
CA MET A 289 16.37 -41.79 -25.74
C MET A 289 15.16 -41.21 -26.48
N THR A 290 14.75 -41.85 -27.56
CA THR A 290 13.54 -41.51 -28.33
C THR A 290 12.29 -42.14 -27.71
N PRO A 291 11.13 -41.45 -27.71
CA PRO A 291 9.91 -41.98 -27.09
C PRO A 291 9.23 -43.02 -27.99
N ASN A 292 9.00 -44.23 -27.44
CA ASN A 292 8.02 -45.17 -27.98
C ASN A 292 6.66 -44.97 -27.28
N HIS A 293 5.57 -45.14 -28.03
CA HIS A 293 4.22 -45.09 -27.48
C HIS A 293 3.84 -46.41 -26.78
N SER A 294 3.58 -46.33 -25.48
CA SER A 294 2.71 -47.28 -24.77
C SER A 294 2.06 -46.55 -23.61
N ASP A 295 0.74 -46.73 -23.43
CA ASP A 295 0.02 -46.14 -22.31
C ASP A 295 0.49 -46.76 -20.99
N GLY A 296 0.72 -45.94 -19.95
CA GLY A 296 1.39 -46.41 -18.74
C GLY A 296 1.76 -45.29 -17.76
N THR A 297 1.33 -45.47 -16.51
CA THR A 297 1.56 -44.53 -15.41
C THR A 297 3.07 -44.34 -15.17
N LYS A 298 3.57 -43.11 -15.32
CA LYS A 298 4.95 -42.75 -14.95
C LYS A 298 5.12 -42.94 -13.43
N SER A 299 5.69 -44.07 -13.01
CA SER A 299 6.10 -44.27 -11.63
C SER A 299 7.24 -43.30 -11.29
N PHE A 300 6.98 -42.33 -10.41
CA PHE A 300 8.02 -41.49 -9.84
C PHE A 300 8.92 -42.36 -8.96
N ALA A 301 10.18 -42.54 -9.37
CA ALA A 301 11.15 -43.34 -8.63
C ALA A 301 11.55 -42.65 -7.31
N ILE A 302 10.93 -43.07 -6.21
CA ILE A 302 11.17 -42.54 -4.87
C ILE A 302 12.54 -42.99 -4.38
N SER A 303 13.40 -42.06 -3.98
CA SER A 303 14.69 -42.40 -3.38
C SER A 303 14.53 -42.97 -1.97
N GLN A 304 15.47 -43.85 -1.58
CA GLN A 304 15.49 -44.42 -0.23
C GLN A 304 15.66 -43.32 0.83
N GLN A 305 16.38 -42.24 0.51
CA GLN A 305 16.51 -41.04 1.35
C GLN A 305 15.15 -40.34 1.53
N SER A 306 14.42 -40.07 0.44
CA SER A 306 13.09 -39.46 0.51
C SER A 306 12.10 -40.28 1.36
N LEU A 307 12.19 -41.62 1.26
CA LEU A 307 11.41 -42.55 2.06
C LEU A 307 11.78 -42.49 3.55
N LEU A 308 13.08 -42.48 3.88
CA LEU A 308 13.57 -42.40 5.26
C LEU A 308 13.26 -41.06 5.94
N LEU A 309 13.40 -39.94 5.22
CA LEU A 309 13.10 -38.61 5.75
C LEU A 309 11.60 -38.34 5.90
N SER A 310 10.72 -39.15 5.29
CA SER A 310 9.26 -39.01 5.41
C SER A 310 8.70 -39.28 6.81
N GLU A 311 9.46 -39.96 7.68
CA GLU A 311 9.13 -40.16 9.10
C GLU A 311 9.42 -38.92 9.98
N LEU A 312 9.98 -37.86 9.41
CA LEU A 312 10.17 -36.59 10.08
C LEU A 312 8.90 -35.74 10.03
N GLU A 313 8.76 -34.83 10.99
CA GLU A 313 7.85 -33.70 10.84
C GLU A 313 8.21 -32.90 9.56
N PHE A 314 7.20 -32.46 8.80
CA PHE A 314 7.43 -31.76 7.53
C PHE A 314 8.37 -30.55 7.65
N ARG A 315 8.32 -29.80 8.77
CA ARG A 315 9.24 -28.69 9.05
C ARG A 315 10.72 -29.11 9.09
N LYS A 316 11.01 -30.30 9.62
CA LYS A 316 12.36 -30.90 9.67
C LYS A 316 12.78 -31.43 8.30
N MET A 317 11.89 -32.15 7.62
CA MET A 317 12.16 -32.66 6.27
C MET A 317 12.45 -31.52 5.29
N PHE A 318 11.61 -30.48 5.27
CA PHE A 318 11.79 -29.31 4.41
C PHE A 318 13.14 -28.61 4.65
N LEU A 319 13.59 -28.54 5.91
CA LEU A 319 14.87 -27.93 6.27
C LEU A 319 16.07 -28.69 5.67
N VAL A 320 16.02 -30.03 5.59
CA VAL A 320 17.06 -30.83 4.91
C VAL A 320 17.08 -30.49 3.42
N TYR A 321 15.92 -30.50 2.75
CA TYR A 321 15.81 -30.11 1.34
C TYR A 321 16.18 -28.64 1.08
N SER A 322 16.04 -27.75 2.07
CA SER A 322 16.52 -26.37 1.98
C SER A 322 18.04 -26.26 2.09
N TYR A 323 18.72 -27.23 2.74
CA TYR A 323 20.15 -27.17 3.05
C TYR A 323 21.05 -28.01 2.14
N VAL A 324 20.49 -28.84 1.26
CA VAL A 324 21.20 -29.39 0.08
C VAL A 324 21.40 -28.34 -1.03
N GLY A 325 20.79 -27.16 -0.90
CA GLY A 325 21.00 -26.02 -1.80
C GLY A 325 20.30 -26.18 -3.15
N ARG A 326 21.08 -26.19 -4.23
CA ARG A 326 20.62 -26.38 -5.63
C ARG A 326 20.77 -27.82 -6.14
N ASN A 327 21.33 -28.71 -5.32
CA ASN A 327 21.57 -30.11 -5.68
C ASN A 327 20.31 -30.95 -5.43
N THR A 328 20.26 -32.19 -5.94
CA THR A 328 19.23 -33.13 -5.49
C THR A 328 19.50 -33.56 -4.04
N LEU A 329 18.53 -34.21 -3.39
CA LEU A 329 18.76 -34.80 -2.06
C LEU A 329 19.80 -35.93 -2.16
N GLU A 330 19.76 -36.67 -3.27
CA GLU A 330 20.51 -37.88 -3.54
C GLU A 330 22.00 -37.61 -3.80
N ASP A 331 22.33 -36.45 -4.38
CA ASP A 331 23.71 -35.99 -4.61
C ASP A 331 24.45 -35.63 -3.30
N VAL A 332 23.72 -35.31 -2.24
CA VAL A 332 24.26 -34.68 -1.00
C VAL A 332 24.05 -35.53 0.24
N VAL A 333 22.91 -36.22 0.36
CA VAL A 333 22.54 -37.00 1.54
C VAL A 333 22.66 -38.49 1.21
N SER A 334 23.59 -39.16 1.88
CA SER A 334 23.75 -40.62 1.77
C SER A 334 22.56 -41.36 2.41
N VAL A 335 22.35 -42.64 2.06
CA VAL A 335 21.33 -43.46 2.72
C VAL A 335 21.63 -43.64 4.23
N HIS A 336 22.90 -43.74 4.61
CA HIS A 336 23.33 -43.78 6.01
C HIS A 336 22.98 -42.46 6.73
N ASP A 337 23.26 -41.32 6.10
CA ASP A 337 22.91 -39.99 6.60
C ASP A 337 21.40 -39.85 6.77
N ALA A 338 20.58 -40.33 5.83
CA ALA A 338 19.13 -40.30 5.96
C ALA A 338 18.61 -41.14 7.15
N ILE A 339 19.26 -42.26 7.48
CA ILE A 339 18.98 -43.04 8.70
C ILE A 339 19.35 -42.23 9.95
N GLU A 340 20.52 -41.59 9.96
CA GLU A 340 20.99 -40.77 11.08
C GLU A 340 20.05 -39.56 11.32
N ILE A 341 19.66 -38.85 10.26
CA ILE A 341 18.70 -37.73 10.32
C ILE A 341 17.33 -38.20 10.80
N LYS A 342 16.83 -39.35 10.31
CA LYS A 342 15.59 -39.98 10.79
C LYS A 342 15.64 -40.30 12.29
N SER A 343 16.80 -40.72 12.83
CA SER A 343 16.95 -40.95 14.27
C SER A 343 16.74 -39.68 15.10
N MET A 344 17.02 -38.49 14.53
CA MET A 344 16.83 -37.19 15.17
C MET A 344 15.38 -36.67 15.17
N LYS A 345 14.39 -37.50 14.82
CA LYS A 345 12.97 -37.08 14.76
C LYS A 345 12.42 -36.48 16.05
N ASN A 346 12.94 -36.89 17.22
CA ASN A 346 12.55 -36.38 18.54
C ASN A 346 13.44 -35.23 19.09
N VAL A 347 14.48 -34.81 18.36
CA VAL A 347 15.38 -33.70 18.75
C VAL A 347 14.65 -32.35 18.65
N SER A 348 15.03 -31.33 19.43
CA SER A 348 14.39 -30.00 19.33
C SER A 348 14.61 -29.36 17.94
N MET A 349 13.74 -28.43 17.53
CA MET A 349 13.92 -27.76 16.23
C MET A 349 15.23 -26.96 16.11
N PRO A 350 15.67 -26.18 17.13
CA PRO A 350 16.99 -25.56 17.12
C PRO A 350 18.15 -26.57 17.01
N ASP A 351 18.18 -27.59 17.87
CA ASP A 351 19.27 -28.59 17.89
C ASP A 351 19.33 -29.41 16.58
N PHE A 352 18.19 -29.56 15.90
CA PHE A 352 18.10 -30.18 14.58
C PHE A 352 18.63 -29.22 13.49
N GLU A 353 18.22 -27.95 13.50
CA GLU A 353 18.71 -26.93 12.56
C GLU A 353 20.23 -26.76 12.64
N ASP A 354 20.80 -26.67 13.85
CA ASP A 354 22.24 -26.56 14.06
C ASP A 354 23.00 -27.75 13.43
N LYS A 355 22.48 -28.97 13.55
CA LYS A 355 23.11 -30.18 13.00
C LYS A 355 23.00 -30.29 11.48
N ILE A 356 21.83 -30.03 10.89
CA ILE A 356 21.65 -30.10 9.44
C ILE A 356 22.39 -28.93 8.76
N TRP A 357 22.40 -27.73 9.37
CA TRP A 357 23.24 -26.63 8.90
C TRP A 357 24.72 -26.96 8.99
N ALA A 358 25.15 -27.57 10.11
CA ALA A 358 26.53 -27.92 10.34
C ALA A 358 27.11 -28.92 9.32
N ARG A 359 26.27 -29.85 8.83
CA ARG A 359 26.62 -30.95 7.93
C ARG A 359 26.46 -30.63 6.44
N TYR A 360 25.41 -29.89 6.05
CA TYR A 360 25.12 -29.57 4.64
C TYR A 360 25.03 -28.07 4.37
N GLY A 361 24.26 -27.33 5.19
CA GLY A 361 23.95 -25.93 4.93
C GLY A 361 25.18 -25.04 4.75
N ARG A 362 26.23 -25.25 5.56
CA ARG A 362 27.53 -24.56 5.43
C ARG A 362 28.27 -24.77 4.11
N GLN A 363 27.97 -25.83 3.36
CA GLN A 363 28.65 -26.18 2.11
C GLN A 363 27.82 -25.81 0.87
N PHE A 364 26.49 -25.95 0.93
CA PHE A 364 25.62 -25.84 -0.25
C PHE A 364 24.68 -24.63 -0.25
N CYS A 365 24.63 -23.86 0.83
CA CYS A 365 23.80 -22.67 0.96
C CYS A 365 24.61 -21.43 1.32
N GLU A 366 24.13 -20.27 0.88
CA GLU A 366 24.62 -19.00 1.42
C GLU A 366 24.30 -18.95 2.92
N PRO A 367 25.19 -18.43 3.78
CA PRO A 367 24.88 -18.19 5.19
C PRO A 367 23.59 -17.37 5.37
N SER A 368 23.27 -16.54 4.37
CA SER A 368 22.04 -15.76 4.22
C SER A 368 20.72 -16.56 4.32
N ASP A 369 20.75 -17.84 3.94
CA ASP A 369 19.59 -18.73 3.88
C ASP A 369 19.35 -19.52 5.18
N ARG A 370 20.17 -19.31 6.22
CA ARG A 370 20.12 -20.06 7.48
C ARG A 370 18.87 -19.75 8.33
N ALA A 371 18.35 -20.78 9.00
CA ALA A 371 17.14 -20.80 9.82
C ALA A 371 17.38 -20.64 11.35
N MET A 372 18.65 -20.53 11.79
CA MET A 372 19.23 -20.43 13.16
C MET A 372 18.44 -19.73 14.29
N HIS A 373 17.45 -18.93 13.95
CA HIS A 373 16.74 -18.06 14.88
C HIS A 373 15.22 -18.21 14.84
N LEU A 374 14.66 -19.01 13.93
CA LEU A 374 13.21 -19.11 13.75
C LEU A 374 12.49 -19.51 15.05
N ASP A 375 11.40 -18.81 15.32
CA ASP A 375 10.59 -18.95 16.53
C ASP A 375 9.63 -20.14 16.36
N TRP A 376 10.21 -21.34 16.42
CA TRP A 376 9.64 -22.60 15.94
C TRP A 376 8.32 -23.02 16.59
N ASP A 377 7.91 -22.44 17.71
CA ASP A 377 6.64 -22.78 18.37
C ASP A 377 5.72 -21.56 18.56
N SER A 378 5.99 -20.47 17.83
CA SER A 378 5.29 -19.18 17.99
C SER A 378 3.85 -19.12 17.43
N GLY A 379 3.27 -20.24 16.99
CA GLY A 379 1.91 -20.32 16.43
C GLY A 379 1.67 -19.51 15.15
N LYS A 380 2.74 -19.00 14.52
CA LYS A 380 2.72 -18.23 13.28
C LYS A 380 2.66 -19.17 12.06
N THR A 381 2.18 -18.64 10.94
CA THR A 381 2.06 -19.39 9.68
C THR A 381 3.43 -19.69 9.08
N TYR A 382 3.65 -20.94 8.68
CA TYR A 382 4.85 -21.34 7.93
C TYR A 382 4.67 -21.08 6.44
N LEU A 383 5.68 -20.45 5.84
CA LEU A 383 5.79 -20.23 4.40
C LEU A 383 6.94 -21.08 3.85
N TYR A 384 6.60 -22.12 3.10
CA TYR A 384 7.53 -22.99 2.41
C TYR A 384 7.79 -22.41 1.01
N HIS A 385 9.00 -21.90 0.75
CA HIS A 385 9.33 -21.28 -0.53
C HIS A 385 10.19 -22.20 -1.40
N CYS A 386 9.85 -22.31 -2.67
CA CYS A 386 10.70 -22.87 -3.71
C CYS A 386 11.05 -21.77 -4.71
N TYR A 387 12.34 -21.56 -5.00
CA TYR A 387 12.83 -20.55 -5.92
C TYR A 387 13.25 -21.21 -7.23
N VAL A 388 12.65 -20.81 -8.35
CA VAL A 388 12.86 -21.40 -9.68
C VAL A 388 13.64 -20.44 -10.58
N SER A 389 14.70 -20.95 -11.20
CA SER A 389 15.59 -20.24 -12.12
C SER A 389 15.13 -20.40 -13.58
N ALA A 390 15.63 -19.55 -14.49
CA ALA A 390 15.22 -19.53 -15.91
C ALA A 390 15.56 -20.83 -16.68
N ASP A 391 16.53 -21.59 -16.20
CA ASP A 391 16.94 -22.91 -16.69
C ASP A 391 16.03 -24.06 -16.20
N GLY A 392 15.09 -23.79 -15.28
CA GLY A 392 14.23 -24.78 -14.64
C GLY A 392 14.83 -25.44 -13.40
N SER A 393 16.08 -25.14 -13.03
CA SER A 393 16.64 -25.53 -11.74
C SER A 393 15.91 -24.82 -10.60
N TYR A 394 15.80 -25.47 -9.45
CA TYR A 394 15.10 -24.90 -8.30
C TYR A 394 15.82 -25.19 -6.98
N GLN A 395 15.52 -24.38 -5.97
CA GLN A 395 16.07 -24.46 -4.62
C GLN A 395 14.98 -24.14 -3.60
N PHE A 396 14.83 -25.01 -2.59
CA PHE A 396 13.97 -24.72 -1.43
C PHE A 396 14.66 -23.73 -0.50
N LYS A 397 13.91 -22.80 0.10
CA LYS A 397 14.40 -21.87 1.12
C LYS A 397 13.40 -21.68 2.25
N GLY A 398 13.89 -21.59 3.48
CA GLY A 398 13.09 -21.41 4.69
C GLY A 398 12.96 -22.70 5.50
N PRO A 399 11.82 -22.94 6.18
CA PRO A 399 10.57 -22.19 6.10
C PRO A 399 10.64 -20.81 6.77
N TYR A 400 9.83 -19.87 6.32
CA TYR A 400 9.71 -18.53 6.90
C TYR A 400 8.44 -18.41 7.77
N LEU A 401 8.45 -17.52 8.76
CA LEU A 401 7.27 -17.26 9.60
C LEU A 401 6.52 -15.99 9.18
N ASN A 402 5.19 -16.09 9.08
CA ASN A 402 4.30 -14.97 8.79
C ASN A 402 3.21 -14.82 9.86
N THR A 403 2.83 -13.57 10.16
CA THR A 403 1.67 -13.26 11.01
C THR A 403 0.34 -13.39 10.27
N GLY A 404 0.36 -13.39 8.93
CA GLY A 404 -0.82 -13.56 8.08
C GLY A 404 -0.92 -14.97 7.52
N ARG A 405 -2.14 -15.52 7.50
CA ARG A 405 -2.50 -16.81 6.91
C ARG A 405 -3.51 -16.60 5.79
N THR A 406 -3.31 -17.24 4.64
CA THR A 406 -4.28 -17.24 3.53
C THR A 406 -5.49 -18.15 3.84
N ARG A 407 -6.61 -17.99 3.11
CA ARG A 407 -7.72 -18.97 3.15
C ARG A 407 -7.21 -20.37 2.82
N MET A 408 -6.44 -20.52 1.73
CA MET A 408 -5.84 -21.81 1.35
C MET A 408 -5.09 -22.48 2.51
N GLN A 409 -4.19 -21.78 3.19
CA GLN A 409 -3.44 -22.32 4.34
C GLN A 409 -4.32 -22.61 5.56
N ARG A 410 -5.42 -21.85 5.76
CA ARG A 410 -6.39 -22.15 6.83
C ARG A 410 -7.13 -23.45 6.60
N GLU A 411 -7.61 -23.70 5.38
CA GLU A 411 -8.44 -24.87 5.09
C GLU A 411 -7.62 -26.14 4.78
N LEU A 412 -6.39 -26.01 4.22
CA LEU A 412 -5.53 -27.16 3.86
C LEU A 412 -4.40 -27.47 4.85
N GLY A 413 -4.07 -26.55 5.76
CA GLY A 413 -2.82 -26.60 6.54
C GLY A 413 -1.67 -25.88 5.83
N ASP A 414 -0.63 -25.53 6.59
CA ASP A 414 0.52 -24.77 6.05
C ASP A 414 1.45 -25.67 5.24
N ASP A 415 1.64 -26.90 5.70
CA ASP A 415 2.51 -27.93 5.15
C ASP A 415 1.94 -28.60 3.88
N ASN A 416 0.72 -28.26 3.49
CA ASN A 416 0.11 -28.67 2.21
C ASN A 416 0.10 -27.52 1.18
N VAL A 417 0.76 -26.40 1.45
CA VAL A 417 0.85 -25.22 0.56
C VAL A 417 2.31 -24.79 0.36
N MET A 418 2.77 -24.84 -0.89
CA MET A 418 4.09 -24.36 -1.30
C MET A 418 3.98 -23.08 -2.12
N ILE A 419 4.89 -22.13 -1.87
CA ILE A 419 4.97 -20.85 -2.58
C ILE A 419 6.14 -20.92 -3.54
N ILE A 420 5.86 -20.84 -4.85
CA ILE A 420 6.90 -20.81 -5.87
C ILE A 420 7.21 -19.36 -6.25
N ARG A 421 8.50 -19.00 -6.22
CA ARG A 421 9.02 -17.70 -6.64
C ARG A 421 9.97 -17.88 -7.83
N PHE A 422 9.51 -17.50 -9.02
CA PHE A 422 10.39 -17.39 -10.18
C PHE A 422 11.26 -16.14 -10.03
N THR A 423 12.58 -16.26 -10.18
CA THR A 423 13.54 -15.15 -9.98
C THR A 423 14.76 -15.28 -10.88
N ASP A 424 15.21 -14.17 -11.45
CA ASP A 424 16.59 -14.08 -11.96
C ASP A 424 17.58 -14.31 -10.80
N GLY A 425 18.70 -14.97 -11.08
CA GLY A 425 19.79 -15.11 -10.12
C GLY A 425 20.60 -13.80 -9.99
N PRO A 426 21.35 -13.59 -8.90
CA PRO A 426 22.12 -12.36 -8.69
C PRO A 426 23.23 -12.11 -9.72
N ALA A 427 23.53 -13.09 -10.58
CA ALA A 427 24.59 -13.04 -11.59
C ALA A 427 24.21 -12.34 -12.91
N THR A 428 22.93 -12.04 -13.19
CA THR A 428 22.47 -11.53 -14.50
C THR A 428 21.67 -10.22 -14.40
N PRO A 429 22.30 -9.04 -14.23
CA PRO A 429 21.61 -7.77 -14.01
C PRO A 429 21.00 -7.10 -15.27
N HIS A 430 20.92 -7.78 -16.42
CA HIS A 430 20.64 -7.16 -17.72
C HIS A 430 19.60 -7.93 -18.56
N MET A 431 18.37 -7.39 -18.60
CA MET A 431 17.19 -7.85 -19.35
C MET A 431 16.67 -9.26 -19.01
N PRO A 432 15.35 -9.49 -18.98
CA PRO A 432 14.79 -10.83 -18.83
C PRO A 432 15.12 -11.68 -20.06
N SER A 433 15.91 -12.74 -19.87
CA SER A 433 16.40 -13.61 -20.93
C SER A 433 15.31 -14.53 -21.49
N ASN A 434 14.61 -14.05 -22.52
CA ASN A 434 13.51 -14.70 -23.23
C ASN A 434 12.30 -15.12 -22.37
N GLN A 435 11.12 -14.60 -22.70
CA GLN A 435 9.85 -15.08 -22.14
C GLN A 435 9.69 -16.60 -22.34
N CYS A 436 10.21 -17.14 -23.45
CA CYS A 436 10.24 -18.58 -23.73
C CYS A 436 11.06 -19.39 -22.70
N SER A 437 12.12 -18.83 -22.10
CA SER A 437 12.88 -19.53 -21.06
C SER A 437 12.06 -19.63 -19.77
N TRP A 438 11.33 -18.56 -19.43
CA TRP A 438 10.47 -18.56 -18.25
C TRP A 438 9.21 -19.42 -18.41
N ILE A 439 8.63 -19.47 -19.61
CA ILE A 439 7.59 -20.45 -19.96
C ILE A 439 8.17 -21.88 -19.88
N GLY A 440 9.38 -22.12 -20.41
CA GLY A 440 10.04 -23.42 -20.28
C GLY A 440 10.35 -23.80 -18.82
N ALA A 441 10.75 -22.84 -17.98
CA ALA A 441 10.95 -23.04 -16.55
C ALA A 441 9.65 -23.36 -15.82
N PHE A 442 8.55 -22.64 -16.11
CA PHE A 442 7.23 -22.98 -15.59
C PHE A 442 6.80 -24.37 -16.04
N ASN A 443 6.87 -24.69 -17.33
CA ASN A 443 6.42 -25.97 -17.87
C ASN A 443 7.17 -27.17 -17.25
N ARG A 444 8.46 -27.01 -16.90
CA ARG A 444 9.25 -28.03 -16.17
C ARG A 444 8.82 -28.24 -14.72
N VAL A 445 8.18 -27.26 -14.08
CA VAL A 445 7.61 -27.39 -12.72
C VAL A 445 6.08 -27.47 -12.70
N ALA A 446 5.43 -27.41 -13.87
CA ALA A 446 3.98 -27.49 -14.03
C ALA A 446 3.45 -28.92 -13.89
N GLU A 447 4.25 -29.92 -14.30
CA GLU A 447 4.02 -31.33 -13.96
C GLU A 447 4.05 -31.55 -12.44
N GLY A 448 4.68 -30.62 -11.68
CA GLY A 448 4.68 -30.53 -10.23
C GLY A 448 6.08 -30.56 -9.61
N ILE A 449 6.18 -30.34 -8.30
CA ILE A 449 7.43 -30.47 -7.53
C ILE A 449 7.21 -31.44 -6.38
N SER A 450 8.09 -32.43 -6.25
CA SER A 450 8.09 -33.41 -5.15
C SER A 450 9.05 -33.00 -4.04
N ILE A 451 8.69 -33.32 -2.79
CA ILE A 451 9.56 -33.19 -1.61
C ILE A 451 9.21 -34.28 -0.59
N GLY A 452 10.16 -35.17 -0.31
CA GLY A 452 9.88 -36.45 0.32
C GLY A 452 8.89 -37.26 -0.52
N LEU A 453 7.84 -37.77 0.12
CA LEU A 453 6.73 -38.48 -0.54
C LEU A 453 5.63 -37.54 -1.08
N ARG A 454 5.69 -36.23 -0.80
CA ARG A 454 4.61 -35.28 -1.09
C ARG A 454 4.85 -34.58 -2.43
N HIS A 455 3.85 -34.60 -3.30
CA HIS A 455 3.92 -33.97 -4.62
C HIS A 455 2.96 -32.77 -4.73
N TYR A 456 3.45 -31.64 -5.26
CA TYR A 456 2.78 -30.35 -5.26
C TYR A 456 2.49 -29.85 -6.68
N CYS A 457 1.24 -29.45 -6.95
CA CYS A 457 0.77 -29.01 -8.27
C CYS A 457 0.25 -27.55 -8.23
N TYR A 458 0.26 -26.86 -9.37
CA TYR A 458 -0.08 -25.44 -9.46
C TYR A 458 -1.56 -25.16 -9.14
N TYR A 459 -1.82 -24.13 -8.33
CA TYR A 459 -3.19 -23.68 -8.04
C TYR A 459 -3.55 -22.41 -8.82
N ALA A 460 -2.83 -21.32 -8.52
CA ALA A 460 -3.03 -19.98 -9.05
C ALA A 460 -1.84 -19.07 -8.69
N SER A 461 -1.87 -17.85 -9.24
CA SER A 461 -0.82 -16.84 -9.07
C SER A 461 -1.33 -15.56 -8.41
N LYS A 462 -0.42 -14.75 -7.87
CA LYS A 462 -0.74 -13.45 -7.25
C LYS A 462 0.46 -12.51 -7.29
N ASP A 463 0.23 -11.23 -7.58
CA ASP A 463 1.29 -10.22 -7.54
C ASP A 463 1.97 -10.17 -6.17
N ASP A 464 3.31 -10.15 -6.16
CA ASP A 464 4.06 -9.97 -4.91
C ASP A 464 4.02 -8.49 -4.48
N ARG A 465 3.12 -8.20 -3.52
CA ARG A 465 2.87 -6.85 -2.97
C ARG A 465 3.89 -6.44 -1.91
N ASP A 466 4.77 -7.34 -1.47
CA ASP A 466 5.70 -7.11 -0.35
C ASP A 466 6.88 -6.19 -0.76
N LYS A 467 6.98 -5.81 -2.04
CA LYS A 467 7.92 -4.81 -2.59
C LYS A 467 7.93 -3.46 -1.84
N LYS A 468 6.86 -3.10 -1.10
CA LYS A 468 6.85 -1.92 -0.21
C LYS A 468 7.89 -1.98 0.91
N ASN A 469 8.28 -3.16 1.38
CA ASN A 469 9.26 -3.32 2.45
C ASN A 469 10.71 -3.40 1.91
N GLN A 470 10.91 -3.93 0.70
CA GLN A 470 12.24 -4.00 0.07
C GLN A 470 12.86 -2.62 -0.23
N ALA A 471 12.04 -1.56 -0.32
CA ALA A 471 12.50 -0.19 -0.53
C ALA A 471 13.45 0.36 0.57
N TYR A 472 13.48 -0.28 1.75
CA TYR A 472 14.29 0.19 2.89
C TYR A 472 15.78 -0.19 2.86
N SER A 473 16.21 -1.12 2.00
CA SER A 473 17.60 -1.64 2.02
C SER A 473 18.40 -1.46 0.72
N MET A 474 17.77 -1.09 -0.41
CA MET A 474 18.43 -1.11 -1.72
C MET A 474 18.77 0.27 -2.29
N LYS A 475 20.04 0.67 -2.18
CA LYS A 475 20.64 1.72 -3.03
C LYS A 475 20.88 1.21 -4.47
N LYS A 476 19.81 0.88 -5.20
CA LYS A 476 19.80 0.81 -6.68
C LYS A 476 18.38 0.64 -7.23
N GLN A 477 18.07 1.40 -8.28
CA GLN A 477 16.84 1.24 -9.06
C GLN A 477 16.95 0.04 -10.02
N GLN A 478 16.58 -1.15 -9.57
CA GLN A 478 16.24 -2.26 -10.46
C GLN A 478 15.24 -3.19 -9.75
N SER A 479 14.01 -3.24 -10.24
CA SER A 479 13.02 -4.20 -9.74
C SER A 479 13.45 -5.59 -10.18
N LEU A 480 13.82 -6.47 -9.25
CA LEU A 480 13.95 -7.89 -9.55
C LEU A 480 12.64 -8.40 -10.16
N TRP A 481 12.77 -9.06 -11.30
CA TRP A 481 11.67 -9.76 -11.93
C TRP A 481 11.30 -10.95 -11.03
N THR A 482 10.06 -10.95 -10.57
CA THR A 482 9.57 -11.85 -9.52
C THR A 482 8.10 -12.15 -9.75
N VAL A 483 7.75 -13.44 -9.68
CA VAL A 483 6.37 -13.95 -9.82
C VAL A 483 6.10 -14.91 -8.67
N LYS A 484 4.97 -14.74 -7.96
CA LYS A 484 4.59 -15.56 -6.80
C LYS A 484 3.40 -16.46 -7.15
N CYS A 485 3.67 -17.74 -7.27
CA CYS A 485 2.69 -18.80 -7.52
C CYS A 485 2.44 -19.61 -6.25
N TYR A 486 1.26 -20.20 -6.14
CA TYR A 486 0.89 -21.07 -5.02
C TYR A 486 0.55 -22.45 -5.56
N PHE A 487 1.05 -23.47 -4.89
CA PHE A 487 0.93 -24.88 -5.23
C PHE A 487 0.36 -25.63 -4.01
N PHE A 488 -0.53 -26.61 -4.22
CA PHE A 488 -1.06 -27.47 -3.16
C PHE A 488 -0.45 -28.88 -3.25
N ARG A 489 -0.34 -29.59 -2.10
CA ARG A 489 -0.08 -31.04 -2.08
C ARG A 489 -1.25 -31.75 -2.77
N LYS A 490 -0.99 -32.40 -3.91
CA LYS A 490 -1.99 -33.17 -4.66
C LYS A 490 -1.89 -34.66 -4.33
N GLU A 491 -0.66 -35.18 -4.27
CA GLU A 491 -0.38 -36.61 -4.17
C GLU A 491 0.61 -36.94 -3.06
N SER A 492 0.56 -38.20 -2.66
CA SER A 492 1.44 -38.86 -1.69
C SER A 492 1.83 -40.20 -2.31
N HIS A 493 3.12 -40.44 -2.54
CA HIS A 493 3.57 -41.68 -3.18
C HIS A 493 3.95 -42.76 -2.15
N ALA A 494 3.39 -42.74 -0.94
CA ALA A 494 3.76 -43.69 0.11
C ALA A 494 3.27 -45.12 -0.22
N PRO A 495 4.10 -46.18 -0.07
CA PRO A 495 3.65 -47.57 -0.24
C PRO A 495 2.66 -48.07 0.84
N TRP A 496 2.18 -47.18 1.71
CA TRP A 496 1.38 -47.46 2.92
C TRP A 496 0.45 -46.29 3.25
N ASP A 497 -0.11 -45.62 2.23
CA ASP A 497 -0.83 -44.33 2.31
C ASP A 497 -2.17 -44.37 3.11
N GLU A 498 -2.50 -45.49 3.77
CA GLU A 498 -3.65 -45.65 4.67
C GLU A 498 -3.57 -44.82 5.98
N LYS A 499 -2.43 -44.16 6.26
CA LYS A 499 -2.12 -43.58 7.59
C LYS A 499 -2.18 -42.06 7.72
N ASP A 500 -2.33 -41.29 6.64
CA ASP A 500 -2.44 -39.82 6.68
C ASP A 500 -3.36 -39.28 5.55
N PRO A 501 -4.70 -39.47 5.64
CA PRO A 501 -5.64 -38.99 4.63
C PRO A 501 -5.76 -37.45 4.67
N PHE A 502 -5.04 -36.77 3.78
CA PHE A 502 -5.14 -35.32 3.58
C PHE A 502 -6.27 -34.95 2.62
N ILE A 503 -6.80 -33.72 2.75
CA ILE A 503 -8.10 -33.30 2.17
C ILE A 503 -8.17 -33.39 0.63
N LEU A 504 -7.03 -33.34 -0.06
CA LEU A 504 -6.96 -33.37 -1.54
C LEU A 504 -6.57 -34.73 -2.12
N LEU A 505 -6.45 -35.78 -1.29
CA LEU A 505 -6.08 -37.12 -1.73
C LEU A 505 -7.04 -37.65 -2.80
N ASN A 506 -6.48 -38.19 -3.89
CA ASN A 506 -7.20 -38.71 -5.06
C ASN A 506 -8.05 -37.68 -5.85
N MET A 507 -7.93 -36.38 -5.58
CA MET A 507 -8.66 -35.33 -6.32
C MET A 507 -7.88 -34.83 -7.55
N THR A 508 -8.60 -34.50 -8.62
CA THR A 508 -8.03 -33.77 -9.75
C THR A 508 -7.74 -32.30 -9.38
N SER A 509 -6.87 -31.64 -10.17
CA SER A 509 -6.63 -30.19 -10.03
C SER A 509 -7.89 -29.35 -10.25
N HIS A 510 -8.87 -29.87 -11.00
CA HIS A 510 -10.18 -29.24 -11.19
C HIS A 510 -11.01 -29.30 -9.90
N GLU A 511 -11.20 -30.50 -9.32
CA GLU A 511 -12.00 -30.70 -8.11
C GLU A 511 -11.38 -30.00 -6.89
N ALA A 512 -10.05 -30.06 -6.75
CA ALA A 512 -9.31 -29.37 -5.69
C ALA A 512 -9.49 -27.84 -5.75
N ARG A 513 -9.67 -27.26 -6.95
CA ARG A 513 -10.05 -25.84 -7.10
C ARG A 513 -11.53 -25.61 -6.79
N CYS A 514 -12.41 -26.53 -7.18
CA CYS A 514 -13.86 -26.47 -6.90
C CYS A 514 -14.19 -26.42 -5.41
N LEU A 515 -13.42 -27.11 -4.55
CA LEU A 515 -13.55 -27.00 -3.08
C LEU A 515 -13.52 -25.54 -2.57
N PHE A 516 -12.79 -24.65 -3.25
CA PHE A 516 -12.70 -23.24 -2.89
C PHE A 516 -13.80 -22.37 -3.52
N MET A 517 -14.13 -22.63 -4.79
CA MET A 517 -15.25 -22.06 -5.56
C MET A 517 -15.35 -22.75 -6.93
N HIS A 518 -16.54 -22.81 -7.53
CA HIS A 518 -16.81 -23.43 -8.86
C HIS A 518 -16.33 -22.52 -10.01
N ALA A 519 -15.03 -22.18 -9.99
CA ALA A 519 -14.43 -21.12 -10.81
C ALA A 519 -14.56 -21.34 -12.32
N HIS A 520 -14.77 -22.58 -12.78
CA HIS A 520 -14.92 -22.94 -14.19
C HIS A 520 -16.19 -22.36 -14.84
N THR A 521 -17.16 -21.89 -14.05
CA THR A 521 -18.39 -21.24 -14.54
C THR A 521 -18.16 -19.86 -15.17
N VAL A 522 -16.98 -19.24 -15.01
CA VAL A 522 -16.70 -17.88 -15.50
C VAL A 522 -16.40 -17.81 -16.99
N SER A 523 -16.70 -16.66 -17.61
CA SER A 523 -16.70 -16.51 -19.08
C SER A 523 -15.33 -16.47 -19.78
N SER A 524 -14.20 -16.56 -19.07
CA SER A 524 -12.85 -16.52 -19.68
C SER A 524 -11.75 -17.03 -18.74
N MET A 525 -10.64 -17.49 -19.32
CA MET A 525 -9.47 -17.93 -18.53
C MET A 525 -8.81 -16.79 -17.71
N ALA A 526 -8.85 -15.54 -18.20
CA ALA A 526 -8.40 -14.39 -17.43
C ALA A 526 -9.25 -14.17 -16.16
N LYS A 527 -10.59 -14.24 -16.30
CA LYS A 527 -11.50 -14.23 -15.15
C LYS A 527 -11.16 -15.40 -14.22
N TYR A 528 -10.98 -16.63 -14.72
CA TYR A 528 -10.67 -17.83 -13.93
C TYR A 528 -9.45 -17.66 -13.02
N ASN A 529 -8.28 -17.28 -13.57
CA ASN A 529 -7.07 -17.05 -12.76
C ASN A 529 -7.32 -15.95 -11.70
N SER A 530 -8.02 -14.87 -12.06
CA SER A 530 -8.38 -13.79 -11.12
C SER A 530 -9.31 -14.25 -9.98
N ARG A 531 -10.13 -15.29 -10.21
CA ARG A 531 -11.05 -15.83 -9.20
C ARG A 531 -10.35 -16.81 -8.26
N CYS A 532 -9.53 -17.72 -8.78
CA CYS A 532 -8.72 -18.62 -7.94
C CYS A 532 -7.83 -17.81 -6.98
N ALA A 533 -7.26 -16.68 -7.43
CA ALA A 533 -6.48 -15.76 -6.60
C ALA A 533 -7.23 -15.13 -5.38
N LEU A 534 -8.56 -15.28 -5.31
CA LEU A 534 -9.37 -14.88 -4.14
C LEU A 534 -9.09 -15.78 -2.92
N ALA A 535 -8.85 -17.09 -3.10
CA ALA A 535 -8.49 -18.01 -2.01
C ALA A 535 -7.07 -17.76 -1.45
N LEU A 536 -6.24 -17.03 -2.20
CA LEU A 536 -4.91 -16.61 -1.78
C LEU A 536 -4.92 -15.28 -0.98
N SER A 537 -6.06 -14.93 -0.37
CA SER A 537 -6.24 -13.65 0.33
C SER A 537 -5.90 -13.75 1.81
N ASN A 538 -5.21 -12.73 2.31
CA ASN A 538 -5.05 -12.50 3.75
C ASN A 538 -6.30 -11.77 4.26
N THR A 539 -7.09 -12.49 5.04
CA THR A 539 -8.43 -12.11 5.54
C THR A 539 -8.62 -12.69 6.94
N ILE A 540 -9.58 -12.15 7.69
CA ILE A 540 -10.04 -12.76 8.96
C ILE A 540 -11.31 -13.56 8.67
N LYS A 541 -11.32 -14.86 8.98
CA LYS A 541 -12.51 -15.72 8.88
C LYS A 541 -13.44 -15.40 10.05
N LEU A 542 -14.66 -14.96 9.76
CA LEU A 542 -15.68 -14.63 10.77
C LEU A 542 -16.09 -15.91 11.51
N ARG A 543 -16.15 -15.87 12.84
CA ARG A 543 -16.53 -16.97 13.72
C ARG A 543 -18.05 -17.11 13.81
N VAL A 544 -18.69 -17.41 12.68
CA VAL A 544 -20.14 -17.64 12.58
C VAL A 544 -20.42 -18.99 11.91
N ASP A 545 -21.50 -19.64 12.33
CA ASP A 545 -22.09 -20.73 11.54
C ASP A 545 -22.85 -20.15 10.33
N LEU A 546 -22.39 -20.47 9.13
CA LEU A 546 -23.00 -20.02 7.87
C LEU A 546 -24.26 -20.78 7.46
N ALA A 547 -24.61 -21.89 8.11
CA ALA A 547 -25.94 -22.48 7.97
C ALA A 547 -26.99 -21.55 8.59
N SER A 548 -26.68 -20.93 9.74
CA SER A 548 -27.51 -19.91 10.40
C SER A 548 -27.47 -18.50 9.78
N VAL A 549 -26.74 -18.28 8.68
CA VAL A 549 -26.68 -16.98 7.97
C VAL A 549 -27.53 -17.04 6.70
N HIS A 550 -28.55 -16.20 6.67
CA HIS A 550 -29.44 -16.03 5.52
C HIS A 550 -28.76 -15.15 4.48
N VAL A 551 -28.59 -15.68 3.26
CA VAL A 551 -27.95 -14.98 2.15
C VAL A 551 -29.00 -14.78 1.07
N GLU A 552 -29.48 -13.54 0.95
CA GLU A 552 -30.53 -13.14 0.02
C GLU A 552 -29.89 -12.50 -1.22
N ARG A 553 -30.45 -12.74 -2.41
CA ARG A 553 -30.08 -12.02 -3.64
C ARG A 553 -31.02 -10.84 -3.85
N ILE A 554 -30.49 -9.69 -4.22
CA ILE A 554 -31.23 -8.48 -4.59
C ILE A 554 -30.66 -7.90 -5.89
N ASP A 555 -31.47 -7.24 -6.72
CA ASP A 555 -31.03 -6.75 -8.02
C ASP A 555 -30.01 -5.59 -7.92
N ASP A 556 -29.21 -5.38 -8.98
CA ASP A 556 -28.44 -4.16 -9.16
C ASP A 556 -29.32 -3.00 -9.67
N ILE A 557 -29.01 -1.78 -9.22
CA ILE A 557 -29.70 -0.58 -9.68
C ILE A 557 -29.04 -0.10 -10.97
N TYR A 558 -29.70 -0.28 -12.11
CA TYR A 558 -29.20 0.17 -13.40
C TYR A 558 -29.19 1.70 -13.54
N CYS A 559 -28.16 2.24 -14.19
CA CYS A 559 -28.10 3.63 -14.63
C CYS A 559 -29.14 3.89 -15.73
N ARG A 560 -29.73 5.10 -15.74
CA ARG A 560 -30.82 5.45 -16.66
C ARG A 560 -30.64 6.80 -17.34
N ASP A 561 -31.15 6.91 -18.57
CA ASP A 561 -31.27 8.19 -19.28
C ASP A 561 -32.49 9.01 -18.81
N GLU A 562 -32.63 10.21 -19.36
CA GLU A 562 -33.73 11.14 -19.08
C GLU A 562 -35.11 10.59 -19.48
N ASN A 563 -35.14 9.56 -20.34
CA ASN A 563 -36.34 8.86 -20.77
C ASN A 563 -36.62 7.59 -19.93
N GLY A 564 -35.74 7.26 -18.97
CA GLY A 564 -35.82 6.06 -18.13
C GLY A 564 -35.22 4.78 -18.74
N ASN A 565 -34.62 4.83 -19.93
CA ASN A 565 -33.95 3.68 -20.56
C ASN A 565 -32.69 3.30 -19.80
N VAL A 566 -32.34 2.01 -19.75
CA VAL A 566 -31.07 1.54 -19.19
C VAL A 566 -29.91 1.98 -20.10
N VAL A 567 -28.87 2.56 -19.52
CA VAL A 567 -27.66 2.98 -20.24
C VAL A 567 -26.66 1.82 -20.30
N CYS A 568 -26.07 1.59 -21.48
CA CYS A 568 -24.91 0.71 -21.66
C CYS A 568 -23.62 1.50 -21.92
N ASP A 569 -22.48 0.85 -21.72
CA ASP A 569 -21.17 1.35 -22.10
C ASP A 569 -20.83 1.07 -23.59
N GLU A 570 -19.62 1.46 -24.01
CA GLU A 570 -19.10 1.24 -25.37
C GLU A 570 -18.91 -0.24 -25.74
N ASP A 571 -18.69 -1.10 -24.75
CA ASP A 571 -18.49 -2.54 -24.93
C ASP A 571 -19.85 -3.29 -24.89
N GLY A 572 -20.95 -2.58 -24.63
CA GLY A 572 -22.36 -3.03 -24.68
C GLY A 572 -22.96 -3.43 -23.33
N GLU A 573 -22.18 -3.38 -22.25
CA GLU A 573 -22.57 -3.83 -20.91
C GLU A 573 -23.40 -2.77 -20.18
N ARG A 574 -24.36 -3.21 -19.35
CA ARG A 574 -25.29 -2.29 -18.65
C ARG A 574 -24.59 -1.58 -17.49
N LEU A 575 -24.59 -0.25 -17.50
CA LEU A 575 -24.06 0.56 -16.41
C LEU A 575 -24.95 0.43 -15.15
N ILE A 576 -24.31 0.40 -13.98
CA ILE A 576 -24.97 0.20 -12.68
C ILE A 576 -24.47 1.18 -11.61
N HIS A 577 -25.39 1.56 -10.72
CA HIS A 577 -25.17 2.42 -9.55
C HIS A 577 -24.73 1.67 -8.30
N THR A 578 -24.64 0.33 -8.34
CA THR A 578 -24.43 -0.51 -7.14
C THR A 578 -23.30 -1.53 -7.25
N ASP A 579 -22.35 -1.39 -8.20
CA ASP A 579 -21.31 -2.40 -8.41
C ASP A 579 -20.54 -2.70 -7.13
N GLY A 580 -20.62 -3.96 -6.67
CA GLY A 580 -19.82 -4.44 -5.57
C GLY A 580 -20.34 -4.09 -4.18
N THR A 581 -21.53 -3.48 -4.02
CA THR A 581 -22.06 -3.13 -2.68
C THR A 581 -23.45 -3.72 -2.38
N GLY A 582 -23.54 -4.41 -1.24
CA GLY A 582 -24.74 -5.07 -0.72
C GLY A 582 -25.03 -4.66 0.72
N PHE A 583 -25.80 -5.47 1.47
CA PHE A 583 -26.20 -5.16 2.85
C PHE A 583 -25.85 -6.25 3.86
N ILE A 584 -25.62 -5.86 5.11
CA ILE A 584 -25.40 -6.75 6.27
C ILE A 584 -26.26 -6.30 7.45
N SER A 585 -26.82 -7.27 8.17
CA SER A 585 -27.55 -7.06 9.43
C SER A 585 -26.65 -6.50 10.54
N GLU A 586 -27.23 -5.70 11.44
CA GLU A 586 -26.51 -4.98 12.50
C GLU A 586 -25.72 -5.93 13.44
N ASP A 587 -26.27 -7.10 13.75
CA ASP A 587 -25.61 -8.11 14.61
C ASP A 587 -24.36 -8.71 13.96
N LEU A 588 -24.43 -9.05 12.67
CA LEU A 588 -23.29 -9.54 11.91
C LEU A 588 -22.24 -8.44 11.66
N ALA A 589 -22.66 -7.19 11.45
CA ALA A 589 -21.74 -6.05 11.32
C ALA A 589 -20.93 -5.83 12.60
N ILE A 590 -21.57 -5.88 13.77
CA ILE A 590 -20.92 -5.80 15.08
C ILE A 590 -19.98 -7.00 15.30
N GLN A 591 -20.35 -8.22 14.90
CA GLN A 591 -19.46 -9.38 15.01
C GLN A 591 -18.25 -9.27 14.07
N CYS A 592 -18.43 -8.76 12.85
CA CYS A 592 -17.32 -8.43 11.94
C CYS A 592 -16.35 -7.42 12.58
N ALA A 593 -16.83 -6.40 13.28
CA ALA A 593 -15.93 -5.47 13.99
C ALA A 593 -15.13 -6.16 15.10
N LYS A 594 -15.77 -6.97 15.94
CA LYS A 594 -15.11 -7.73 17.03
C LYS A 594 -14.01 -8.65 16.49
N ASP A 595 -14.36 -9.55 15.57
CA ASP A 595 -13.44 -10.54 15.02
C ASP A 595 -12.29 -9.87 14.25
N PHE A 596 -12.55 -8.76 13.55
CA PHE A 596 -11.50 -8.00 12.85
C PHE A 596 -10.59 -7.21 13.79
N ILE A 597 -11.07 -6.74 14.94
CA ILE A 597 -10.22 -6.16 16.00
C ILE A 597 -9.31 -7.26 16.59
N GLU A 598 -9.91 -8.36 17.06
CA GLU A 598 -9.16 -9.48 17.65
C GLU A 598 -8.12 -10.07 16.68
N GLY A 599 -8.52 -10.30 15.42
CA GLY A 599 -7.68 -10.88 14.39
C GLY A 599 -6.59 -9.95 13.83
N LYS A 600 -6.60 -8.65 14.16
CA LYS A 600 -5.59 -7.66 13.74
C LYS A 600 -4.58 -7.27 14.83
N GLY A 601 -4.80 -7.66 16.08
CA GLY A 601 -3.99 -7.24 17.22
C GLY A 601 -2.48 -7.50 17.04
N LYS A 602 -1.65 -6.65 17.64
CA LYS A 602 -0.19 -6.52 17.47
C LYS A 602 0.29 -5.84 16.17
N LYS A 603 -0.57 -5.22 15.34
CA LYS A 603 -0.10 -4.57 14.08
C LYS A 603 -0.69 -3.19 13.73
N ASP A 604 -1.90 -2.85 14.18
CA ASP A 604 -2.52 -1.52 13.99
C ASP A 604 -2.77 -0.78 15.32
N ASP A 605 -2.41 -1.40 16.45
CA ASP A 605 -2.72 -1.01 17.84
C ASP A 605 -2.26 0.42 18.21
N ASN A 606 -1.20 0.92 17.55
CA ASN A 606 -0.69 2.29 17.71
C ASN A 606 -1.75 3.37 17.42
N TYR A 607 -2.72 3.10 16.54
CA TYR A 607 -3.72 4.10 16.13
C TYR A 607 -4.84 4.25 17.17
N GLU A 608 -5.21 3.19 17.89
CA GLU A 608 -6.14 3.29 19.02
C GLU A 608 -5.52 4.10 20.16
N LEU A 609 -4.20 4.02 20.36
CA LEU A 609 -3.48 4.85 21.35
C LEU A 609 -3.51 6.35 21.00
N ILE A 610 -3.48 6.71 19.70
CA ILE A 610 -3.60 8.11 19.25
C ILE A 610 -5.01 8.67 19.56
N ASP A 611 -6.05 7.86 19.43
CA ASP A 611 -7.41 8.32 19.74
C ASP A 611 -7.71 8.29 21.25
N LEU A 612 -7.12 7.35 22.01
CA LEU A 612 -7.12 7.40 23.47
C LEU A 612 -6.45 8.67 24.03
N LEU A 613 -5.35 9.13 23.41
CA LEU A 613 -4.71 10.42 23.73
C LEU A 613 -5.64 11.62 23.53
N LYS A 614 -6.39 11.67 22.42
CA LYS A 614 -7.38 12.74 22.19
C LYS A 614 -8.57 12.63 23.14
N LEU A 615 -8.99 11.42 23.49
CA LEU A 615 -10.03 11.19 24.48
C LEU A 615 -9.58 11.63 25.89
N GLU A 616 -8.29 11.63 26.20
CA GLU A 616 -7.77 12.16 27.47
C GLU A 616 -7.69 13.70 27.48
N GLU A 617 -7.46 14.37 26.35
CA GLU A 617 -7.69 15.82 26.20
C GLU A 617 -9.18 16.20 26.42
N LEU A 618 -10.13 15.29 26.11
CA LEU A 618 -11.58 15.54 26.21
C LEU A 618 -12.24 15.04 27.52
N SER A 619 -11.67 14.05 28.22
CA SER A 619 -12.32 13.37 29.35
C SER A 619 -11.95 13.88 30.75
N LEU A 620 -11.58 15.16 30.85
CA LEU A 620 -11.72 15.91 32.11
C LEU A 620 -13.20 16.07 32.53
N GLY A 621 -14.14 15.79 31.61
CA GLY A 621 -15.58 15.66 31.87
C GLY A 621 -16.04 14.24 32.21
N GLN A 622 -16.08 13.92 33.51
CA GLN A 622 -16.96 12.94 34.17
C GLN A 622 -16.87 11.41 33.86
N LYS A 623 -17.68 10.68 34.63
CA LYS A 623 -17.63 9.24 34.96
C LYS A 623 -17.69 8.31 33.74
N ALA A 624 -16.92 7.21 33.78
CA ALA A 624 -17.06 6.08 32.87
C ALA A 624 -17.18 4.77 33.64
N ARG A 625 -18.32 4.07 33.52
CA ARG A 625 -18.50 2.69 34.04
C ARG A 625 -19.64 1.92 33.36
N GLU A 626 -19.73 2.05 32.04
CA GLU A 626 -20.58 1.21 31.19
C GLU A 626 -19.68 0.35 30.29
N ALA A 627 -20.21 -0.77 29.77
CA ALA A 627 -19.48 -1.59 28.81
C ALA A 627 -19.31 -0.82 27.49
N CYS A 628 -18.15 -0.95 26.83
CA CYS A 628 -17.96 -0.36 25.51
C CYS A 628 -18.97 -0.95 24.52
N ILE A 629 -20.01 -0.19 24.21
CA ILE A 629 -20.92 -0.49 23.11
C ILE A 629 -20.11 -0.38 21.82
N ILE A 630 -19.82 -1.51 21.20
CA ILE A 630 -19.15 -1.56 19.90
C ILE A 630 -20.19 -1.15 18.86
N GLU A 631 -20.18 0.12 18.46
CA GLU A 631 -20.98 0.62 17.35
C GLU A 631 -20.72 -0.23 16.08
N PRO A 632 -21.75 -0.54 15.27
CA PRO A 632 -21.56 -1.25 14.02
C PRO A 632 -20.63 -0.46 13.07
N PRO A 633 -19.72 -1.13 12.34
CA PRO A 633 -19.04 -0.50 11.22
C PRO A 633 -20.07 -0.23 10.12
N LEU A 634 -20.05 0.97 9.57
CA LEU A 634 -20.91 1.39 8.45
C LEU A 634 -20.76 0.46 7.23
N LEU A 635 -19.53 0.10 6.89
CA LEU A 635 -19.20 -0.75 5.74
C LEU A 635 -18.22 -1.86 6.16
N VAL A 636 -18.51 -3.10 5.75
CA VAL A 636 -17.61 -4.26 5.88
C VAL A 636 -17.18 -4.70 4.49
N GLN A 637 -15.89 -4.62 4.18
CA GLN A 637 -15.35 -5.24 2.95
C GLN A 637 -15.09 -6.72 3.21
N CYS A 638 -15.64 -7.59 2.38
CA CYS A 638 -15.56 -9.04 2.58
C CYS A 638 -15.46 -9.88 1.31
N ARG A 639 -15.19 -11.18 1.50
CA ARG A 639 -15.57 -12.24 0.57
C ARG A 639 -16.47 -13.24 1.29
N LEU A 640 -17.52 -13.67 0.60
CA LEU A 640 -18.39 -14.76 1.06
C LEU A 640 -18.20 -15.95 0.11
N PHE A 641 -17.91 -17.10 0.68
CA PHE A 641 -17.89 -18.39 -0.01
C PHE A 641 -18.93 -19.30 0.64
N LYS A 642 -19.82 -19.89 -0.15
CA LYS A 642 -20.86 -20.83 0.32
C LYS A 642 -21.21 -21.77 -0.82
N GLU A 643 -21.11 -23.09 -0.62
CA GLU A 643 -21.53 -24.09 -1.64
C GLU A 643 -20.97 -23.84 -3.05
N GLY A 644 -19.65 -23.63 -3.17
CA GLY A 644 -18.97 -23.34 -4.45
C GLY A 644 -19.16 -21.91 -5.02
N TYR A 645 -20.17 -21.17 -4.57
CA TYR A 645 -20.43 -19.78 -4.96
C TYR A 645 -19.47 -18.80 -4.26
N ALA A 646 -19.06 -17.72 -4.95
CA ALA A 646 -18.11 -16.73 -4.42
C ALA A 646 -18.51 -15.27 -4.70
N VAL A 647 -18.62 -14.49 -3.64
CA VAL A 647 -18.94 -13.05 -3.63
C VAL A 647 -17.71 -12.25 -3.19
N LYS A 648 -17.49 -11.07 -3.78
CA LYS A 648 -16.54 -10.05 -3.30
C LYS A 648 -17.23 -8.69 -3.36
N GLY A 649 -17.15 -7.92 -2.27
CA GLY A 649 -17.62 -6.54 -2.25
C GLY A 649 -17.60 -5.89 -0.87
N THR A 650 -18.31 -4.77 -0.74
CA THR A 650 -18.69 -4.19 0.54
C THR A 650 -20.10 -4.59 0.94
N LEU A 651 -20.35 -4.65 2.24
CA LEU A 651 -21.69 -4.76 2.82
C LEU A 651 -21.93 -3.55 3.73
N LEU A 652 -22.94 -2.76 3.38
CA LEU A 652 -23.45 -1.63 4.15
C LEU A 652 -24.32 -2.14 5.30
N VAL A 653 -24.11 -1.66 6.52
CA VAL A 653 -24.99 -2.02 7.64
C VAL A 653 -26.42 -1.54 7.38
N ASN A 654 -27.40 -2.41 7.57
CA ASN A 654 -28.80 -2.13 7.34
C ASN A 654 -29.65 -2.67 8.49
N ARG A 655 -30.11 -1.76 9.35
CA ARG A 655 -30.91 -2.00 10.56
C ARG A 655 -32.35 -2.40 10.26
N LYS A 656 -32.80 -2.28 9.00
CA LYS A 656 -34.10 -2.79 8.50
C LYS A 656 -34.07 -4.29 8.19
N LEU A 657 -32.88 -4.93 8.17
CA LEU A 657 -32.73 -6.37 7.97
C LEU A 657 -33.04 -7.17 9.24
N LYS A 658 -33.47 -8.42 9.06
CA LYS A 658 -33.54 -9.40 10.14
C LYS A 658 -32.12 -9.76 10.61
N PRO A 659 -31.94 -10.12 11.90
CA PRO A 659 -30.65 -10.62 12.39
C PRO A 659 -30.14 -11.80 11.55
N ARG A 660 -28.82 -11.87 11.36
CA ARG A 660 -28.13 -12.85 10.51
C ARG A 660 -28.47 -12.85 9.01
N THR A 661 -29.16 -11.83 8.48
CA THR A 661 -29.30 -11.64 7.03
C THR A 661 -28.10 -10.90 6.42
N ILE A 662 -27.68 -11.33 5.23
CA ILE A 662 -26.80 -10.62 4.28
C ILE A 662 -27.54 -10.56 2.94
N GLN A 663 -27.50 -9.41 2.27
CA GLN A 663 -28.06 -9.25 0.92
C GLN A 663 -26.94 -8.95 -0.09
N VAL A 664 -26.90 -9.69 -1.20
CA VAL A 664 -25.86 -9.57 -2.24
C VAL A 664 -26.47 -9.29 -3.62
N ARG A 665 -25.75 -8.50 -4.44
CA ARG A 665 -26.15 -8.14 -5.80
C ARG A 665 -25.40 -8.93 -6.88
N PRO A 666 -25.97 -9.13 -8.09
CA PRO A 666 -25.29 -9.78 -9.22
C PRO A 666 -23.86 -9.28 -9.48
N SER A 667 -23.64 -7.96 -9.42
CA SER A 667 -22.33 -7.32 -9.55
C SER A 667 -21.29 -7.84 -8.55
N MET A 668 -21.70 -8.15 -7.32
CA MET A 668 -20.84 -8.70 -6.27
C MET A 668 -20.46 -10.17 -6.52
N ILE A 669 -21.25 -10.90 -7.34
CA ILE A 669 -21.05 -12.31 -7.63
C ILE A 669 -19.85 -12.44 -8.58
N LYS A 670 -18.75 -13.00 -8.08
CA LYS A 670 -17.53 -13.14 -8.86
C LYS A 670 -17.34 -14.58 -9.39
N VAL A 671 -18.03 -15.58 -8.82
CA VAL A 671 -18.19 -16.98 -9.31
C VAL A 671 -19.60 -17.47 -8.97
N GLU A 672 -20.28 -18.11 -9.93
CA GLU A 672 -21.58 -18.75 -9.71
C GLU A 672 -21.45 -20.24 -9.37
N LYS A 673 -22.48 -20.79 -8.71
CA LYS A 673 -22.56 -22.20 -8.35
C LYS A 673 -22.90 -23.05 -9.58
N ASP A 674 -22.00 -23.96 -9.96
CA ASP A 674 -22.38 -25.09 -10.83
C ASP A 674 -23.25 -26.08 -10.04
N GLU A 675 -24.54 -26.15 -10.38
CA GLU A 675 -25.50 -27.07 -9.75
C GLU A 675 -25.20 -28.55 -10.00
N ARG A 676 -24.41 -28.88 -11.03
CA ARG A 676 -23.96 -30.26 -11.28
C ARG A 676 -23.04 -30.76 -10.17
N LEU A 677 -22.39 -29.83 -9.46
CA LEU A 677 -21.45 -30.09 -8.38
C LEU A 677 -22.09 -29.90 -6.99
N SER A 678 -23.42 -29.76 -6.88
CA SER A 678 -24.12 -29.54 -5.60
C SER A 678 -23.95 -30.66 -4.56
N ASN A 679 -23.39 -31.81 -4.95
CA ASN A 679 -23.04 -32.91 -4.03
C ASN A 679 -21.59 -32.87 -3.53
N LEU A 680 -20.72 -32.00 -4.07
CA LEU A 680 -19.33 -31.86 -3.63
C LEU A 680 -19.24 -30.94 -2.40
N MET A 681 -18.40 -31.34 -1.44
CA MET A 681 -18.08 -30.46 -0.31
C MET A 681 -17.32 -29.22 -0.79
N SER A 682 -17.52 -28.08 -0.12
CA SER A 682 -16.75 -26.85 -0.39
C SER A 682 -16.57 -26.01 0.88
N PHE A 683 -15.45 -25.31 0.97
CA PHE A 683 -15.01 -24.58 2.16
C PHE A 683 -15.81 -23.28 2.38
N SER A 684 -17.02 -23.40 2.92
CA SER A 684 -17.87 -22.24 3.20
C SER A 684 -17.24 -21.33 4.27
N SER A 685 -17.15 -20.03 3.99
CA SER A 685 -16.48 -19.04 4.86
C SER A 685 -16.90 -17.61 4.51
N LEU A 686 -17.20 -16.79 5.53
CA LEU A 686 -17.29 -15.33 5.41
C LEU A 686 -15.98 -14.72 5.91
N GLU A 687 -15.36 -13.91 5.08
CA GLU A 687 -13.99 -13.44 5.25
C GLU A 687 -13.88 -11.92 5.19
N ILE A 688 -13.41 -11.31 6.27
CA ILE A 688 -13.29 -9.86 6.43
C ILE A 688 -11.95 -9.39 5.86
N ASN A 689 -11.97 -8.34 5.03
CA ASN A 689 -10.78 -7.64 4.51
C ASN A 689 -10.47 -6.36 5.27
N SER A 690 -11.50 -5.55 5.46
CA SER A 690 -11.44 -4.25 6.12
C SER A 690 -12.85 -3.87 6.60
N ILE A 691 -12.91 -2.90 7.50
CA ILE A 691 -14.17 -2.29 7.95
C ILE A 691 -13.98 -0.77 7.94
N SER A 692 -15.06 -0.01 7.76
CA SER A 692 -15.08 1.45 7.94
C SER A 692 -14.60 1.79 9.35
N ARG A 693 -13.66 2.74 9.44
CA ARG A 693 -13.06 3.24 10.68
C ARG A 693 -12.72 4.71 10.50
N ARG A 694 -12.34 5.37 11.60
CA ARG A 694 -11.81 6.74 11.56
C ARG A 694 -10.72 6.88 10.49
N PRO A 695 -10.90 7.77 9.49
CA PRO A 695 -9.93 7.95 8.43
C PRO A 695 -8.64 8.54 9.01
N ARG A 696 -7.50 8.06 8.50
CA ARG A 696 -6.21 8.74 8.72
C ARG A 696 -6.24 10.10 8.02
N LYS A 697 -5.44 11.07 8.48
CA LYS A 697 -5.31 12.37 7.80
C LYS A 697 -4.96 12.11 6.33
N ALA A 698 -5.74 12.66 5.40
CA ALA A 698 -5.48 12.44 3.98
C ALA A 698 -4.22 13.17 3.54
N ASN A 699 -3.46 12.51 2.68
CA ASN A 699 -2.33 13.07 1.98
C ASN A 699 -2.69 13.29 0.52
N LEU A 700 -2.09 14.29 -0.10
CA LEU A 700 -2.09 14.43 -1.55
C LEU A 700 -1.23 13.32 -2.19
N SER A 701 -1.23 13.26 -3.53
CA SER A 701 -0.32 12.43 -4.32
C SER A 701 0.21 13.24 -5.51
N ARG A 702 1.30 12.80 -6.16
CA ARG A 702 1.84 13.53 -7.33
C ARG A 702 0.80 13.71 -8.44
N ASN A 703 -0.01 12.68 -8.71
CA ASN A 703 -1.12 12.74 -9.65
C ASN A 703 -2.17 13.78 -9.22
N LEU A 704 -2.64 13.71 -7.96
CA LEU A 704 -3.65 14.63 -7.44
C LEU A 704 -3.14 16.09 -7.43
N ILE A 705 -1.87 16.33 -7.11
CA ILE A 705 -1.25 17.67 -7.17
C ILE A 705 -1.22 18.18 -8.61
N ALA A 706 -0.83 17.35 -9.59
CA ALA A 706 -0.82 17.73 -10.99
C ALA A 706 -2.23 18.04 -11.52
N LEU A 707 -3.20 17.17 -11.24
CA LEU A 707 -4.61 17.36 -11.64
C LEU A 707 -5.23 18.61 -11.01
N LEU A 708 -5.03 18.84 -9.71
CA LEU A 708 -5.48 20.07 -9.04
C LEU A 708 -4.80 21.32 -9.63
N SER A 709 -3.51 21.25 -9.98
CA SER A 709 -2.75 22.35 -10.58
C SER A 709 -3.27 22.72 -11.97
N VAL A 710 -3.52 21.73 -12.84
CA VAL A 710 -4.15 21.97 -14.17
C VAL A 710 -5.61 22.40 -14.03
N GLY A 711 -6.32 21.93 -13.01
CA GLY A 711 -7.62 22.46 -12.59
C GLY A 711 -7.58 23.90 -12.03
N GLY A 712 -6.42 24.55 -11.98
CA GLY A 712 -6.28 25.97 -11.63
C GLY A 712 -5.99 26.27 -10.16
N VAL A 713 -5.73 25.25 -9.31
CA VAL A 713 -5.27 25.48 -7.93
C VAL A 713 -3.88 26.13 -7.94
N PRO A 714 -3.68 27.31 -7.33
CA PRO A 714 -2.39 27.98 -7.33
C PRO A 714 -1.28 27.13 -6.69
N ARG A 715 -0.11 27.14 -7.33
CA ARG A 715 1.19 26.64 -6.81
C ARG A 715 1.37 26.89 -5.30
N LYS A 716 1.03 28.11 -4.86
CA LYS A 716 1.13 28.54 -3.47
C LYS A 716 0.36 27.65 -2.47
N CYS A 717 -0.82 27.14 -2.84
CA CYS A 717 -1.60 26.26 -1.95
C CYS A 717 -0.83 24.98 -1.57
N PHE A 718 0.00 24.45 -2.47
CA PHE A 718 0.81 23.26 -2.21
C PHE A 718 2.10 23.59 -1.47
N THR A 719 2.75 24.73 -1.78
CA THR A 719 3.98 25.15 -1.07
C THR A 719 3.70 25.57 0.37
N ASP A 720 2.60 26.28 0.64
CA ASP A 720 2.19 26.64 2.00
C ASP A 720 1.89 25.38 2.85
N LEU A 721 1.25 24.37 2.25
CA LEU A 721 1.02 23.06 2.90
C LEU A 721 2.33 22.28 3.12
N LEU A 722 3.26 22.31 2.17
CA LEU A 722 4.58 21.69 2.31
C LEU A 722 5.38 22.34 3.43
N GLU A 723 5.50 23.67 3.42
CA GLU A 723 6.28 24.41 4.42
C GLU A 723 5.71 24.20 5.82
N SER A 724 4.38 24.32 5.99
CA SER A 724 3.72 24.03 7.26
C SER A 724 3.97 22.59 7.74
N THR A 725 4.09 21.62 6.83
CA THR A 725 4.38 20.23 7.20
C THR A 725 5.86 20.03 7.54
N LEU A 726 6.78 20.66 6.81
CA LEU A 726 8.21 20.62 7.11
C LEU A 726 8.52 21.26 8.47
N GLN A 727 7.88 22.39 8.80
CA GLN A 727 7.98 23.00 10.13
C GLN A 727 7.43 22.07 11.23
N GLU A 728 6.37 21.29 10.98
CA GLU A 728 5.84 20.29 11.92
C GLU A 728 6.69 19.01 12.03
N ALA A 729 7.52 18.70 11.02
CA ALA A 729 8.50 17.62 11.04
C ALA A 729 9.80 18.05 11.77
N GLN A 730 10.25 19.29 11.60
CA GLN A 730 11.37 19.87 12.35
C GLN A 730 11.10 19.90 13.87
N LYS A 731 9.85 20.12 14.28
CA LYS A 731 9.42 20.12 15.70
C LYS A 731 9.49 18.75 16.38
N VAL A 732 9.78 17.64 15.68
CA VAL A 732 9.76 16.29 16.26
C VAL A 732 10.81 16.10 17.37
N SER A 733 11.91 16.84 17.35
CA SER A 733 12.96 16.84 18.39
C SER A 733 12.68 17.75 19.59
N SER A 734 11.67 18.63 19.51
CA SER A 734 11.42 19.71 20.49
C SER A 734 9.97 19.79 20.99
N SER A 735 9.04 19.12 20.31
CA SER A 735 7.63 19.04 20.68
C SER A 735 7.25 17.60 20.99
N MET A 736 6.91 17.35 22.26
CA MET A 736 6.45 16.05 22.77
C MET A 736 5.26 15.51 21.97
N ARG A 737 4.34 16.38 21.52
CA ARG A 737 3.19 16.02 20.66
C ARG A 737 3.63 15.55 19.27
N ALA A 738 4.68 16.15 18.70
CA ALA A 738 5.24 15.74 17.41
C ALA A 738 6.08 14.45 17.55
N ALA A 739 6.86 14.33 18.62
CA ALA A 739 7.62 13.13 18.96
C ALA A 739 6.71 11.89 19.11
N VAL A 740 5.63 11.99 19.91
CA VAL A 740 4.66 10.89 20.07
C VAL A 740 3.86 10.62 18.79
N ARG A 741 3.46 11.66 18.03
CA ARG A 741 2.81 11.50 16.70
C ARG A 741 3.65 10.62 15.79
N VAL A 742 4.93 10.95 15.64
CA VAL A 742 5.85 10.29 14.72
C VAL A 742 6.25 8.91 15.23
N GLY A 743 6.56 8.77 16.53
CA GLY A 743 6.82 7.49 17.17
C GLY A 743 5.67 6.48 17.02
N LEU A 744 4.41 6.91 17.14
CA LEU A 744 3.25 6.04 16.93
C LEU A 744 2.99 5.76 15.44
N THR A 745 3.08 6.78 14.58
CA THR A 745 2.83 6.63 13.13
C THR A 745 3.82 5.66 12.48
N TYR A 746 5.09 5.71 12.89
CA TYR A 746 6.18 4.87 12.38
C TYR A 746 6.61 3.77 13.37
N GLY A 747 5.77 3.40 14.34
CA GLY A 747 6.18 2.55 15.46
C GLY A 747 6.65 1.13 15.10
N GLN A 748 6.31 0.62 13.91
CA GLN A 748 6.87 -0.64 13.38
C GLN A 748 8.36 -0.51 13.00
N MET A 749 8.85 0.70 12.71
CA MET A 749 10.27 1.04 12.56
C MET A 749 10.91 1.43 13.90
N ASP A 750 10.11 1.62 14.95
CA ASP A 750 10.53 2.14 16.25
C ASP A 750 10.78 1.08 17.31
N ASP A 751 11.36 -0.06 16.92
CA ASP A 751 11.91 -1.03 17.86
C ASP A 751 10.90 -1.40 18.98
N SER A 752 9.66 -1.74 18.58
CA SER A 752 8.50 -1.97 19.46
C SER A 752 7.99 -0.72 20.21
N ALA A 753 7.93 0.43 19.53
CA ALA A 753 7.52 1.74 20.06
C ALA A 753 8.39 2.25 21.25
N THR A 754 9.69 1.93 21.21
CA THR A 754 10.67 2.29 22.24
C THR A 754 10.71 3.80 22.50
N SER A 755 10.70 4.63 21.45
CA SER A 755 10.73 6.09 21.62
C SER A 755 9.47 6.61 22.32
N VAL A 756 8.30 6.00 22.07
CA VAL A 756 7.04 6.37 22.73
C VAL A 756 7.06 5.98 24.21
N ALA A 757 7.62 4.81 24.55
CA ALA A 757 7.79 4.39 25.94
C ALA A 757 8.72 5.33 26.72
N MET A 758 9.85 5.73 26.11
CA MET A 758 10.81 6.67 26.69
C MET A 758 10.17 8.05 26.96
N ILE A 759 9.43 8.60 25.99
CA ILE A 759 8.69 9.86 26.21
C ILE A 759 7.65 9.69 27.33
N GLY A 760 7.00 8.53 27.41
CA GLY A 760 5.99 8.21 28.42
C GLY A 760 6.49 8.24 29.86
N CYS A 761 7.67 7.67 30.13
CA CYS A 761 8.28 7.70 31.46
C CYS A 761 9.02 9.01 31.78
N GLY A 762 8.94 10.01 30.91
CA GLY A 762 9.49 11.35 31.13
C GLY A 762 10.96 11.54 30.72
N ILE A 763 11.52 10.67 29.88
CA ILE A 763 12.85 10.87 29.27
C ILE A 763 12.78 12.12 28.37
N PRO A 764 13.73 13.07 28.49
CA PRO A 764 13.68 14.30 27.72
C PRO A 764 14.07 14.05 26.25
N LEU A 765 13.49 14.83 25.33
CA LEU A 765 13.62 14.62 23.87
C LEU A 765 15.04 14.83 23.31
N ASP A 766 15.92 15.43 24.11
CA ASP A 766 17.34 15.67 23.82
C ASP A 766 18.27 14.55 24.31
N GLU A 767 17.74 13.51 24.95
CA GLU A 767 18.49 12.28 25.24
C GLU A 767 19.07 11.72 23.93
N PRO A 768 20.40 11.46 23.84
CA PRO A 768 21.06 11.19 22.57
C PRO A 768 20.42 10.08 21.73
N TYR A 769 20.02 8.95 22.35
CA TYR A 769 19.38 7.88 21.58
C TYR A 769 17.97 8.25 21.15
N LEU A 770 17.14 8.81 22.03
CA LEU A 770 15.79 9.26 21.70
C LEU A 770 15.80 10.29 20.57
N LYS A 771 16.68 11.28 20.64
CA LYS A 771 16.80 12.33 19.61
C LYS A 771 17.28 11.75 18.27
N TYR A 772 18.25 10.85 18.28
CA TYR A 772 18.69 10.12 17.09
C TYR A 772 17.56 9.24 16.49
N ARG A 773 16.79 8.56 17.33
CA ARG A 773 15.65 7.74 16.91
C ARG A 773 14.55 8.60 16.29
N LEU A 774 14.17 9.69 16.95
CA LEU A 774 13.19 10.65 16.47
C LEU A 774 13.63 11.30 15.13
N SER A 775 14.92 11.56 14.92
CA SER A 775 15.41 12.09 13.65
C SER A 775 15.31 11.07 12.50
N ILE A 776 15.48 9.76 12.74
CA ILE A 776 15.21 8.73 11.71
C ILE A 776 13.74 8.78 11.29
N LEU A 777 12.83 8.80 12.26
CA LEU A 777 11.39 8.74 11.99
C LEU A 777 10.88 10.05 11.35
N ALA A 778 11.39 11.21 11.77
CA ALA A 778 11.11 12.50 11.13
C ALA A 778 11.64 12.53 9.68
N ASN A 779 12.84 12.00 9.43
CA ASN A 779 13.36 11.84 8.08
C ASN A 779 12.48 10.91 7.23
N GLU A 780 11.82 9.90 7.80
CA GLU A 780 10.85 9.06 7.06
C GLU A 780 9.53 9.79 6.76
N GLU A 781 9.04 10.63 7.69
CA GLU A 781 7.91 11.54 7.44
C GLU A 781 8.23 12.45 6.23
N ARG A 782 9.45 13.00 6.19
CA ARG A 782 9.98 13.81 5.08
C ARG A 782 10.10 13.06 3.74
N LYS A 783 10.60 11.81 3.72
CA LYS A 783 10.62 10.99 2.49
C LYS A 783 9.23 10.83 1.87
N GLY A 784 8.17 10.91 2.66
CA GLY A 784 6.79 10.97 2.17
C GLY A 784 6.51 12.24 1.35
N LEU A 785 6.97 13.40 1.82
CA LEU A 785 6.67 14.72 1.28
C LEU A 785 7.21 14.91 -0.15
N ARG A 786 8.50 14.60 -0.40
CA ARG A 786 9.05 14.68 -1.78
C ARG A 786 8.38 13.71 -2.76
N ASN A 787 7.73 12.66 -2.26
CA ASN A 787 6.90 11.74 -3.03
C ASN A 787 5.45 12.25 -3.21
N GLY A 788 5.20 13.53 -2.94
CA GLY A 788 3.89 14.20 -3.09
C GLY A 788 2.90 13.92 -1.96
N LYS A 789 3.28 13.17 -0.91
CA LYS A 789 2.37 12.78 0.19
C LYS A 789 2.16 13.90 1.21
N ILE A 790 1.82 15.10 0.74
CA ILE A 790 1.64 16.29 1.57
C ILE A 790 0.32 16.15 2.37
N PRO A 791 0.34 16.17 3.72
CA PRO A 791 -0.86 16.00 4.54
C PRO A 791 -1.75 17.24 4.53
N ILE A 792 -2.96 17.12 4.00
CA ILE A 792 -3.94 18.21 3.90
C ILE A 792 -5.02 18.11 4.99
N ASN A 793 -5.42 19.26 5.54
CA ASN A 793 -6.49 19.33 6.56
C ASN A 793 -7.88 19.22 5.91
N GLU A 794 -8.93 18.99 6.71
CA GLU A 794 -10.32 18.90 6.21
C GLU A 794 -10.52 17.92 5.04
N SER A 795 -9.73 16.85 5.04
CA SER A 795 -9.66 15.88 3.95
C SER A 795 -9.46 14.46 4.47
N PHE A 796 -10.18 13.50 3.89
CA PHE A 796 -10.35 12.14 4.40
C PHE A 796 -10.31 11.12 3.27
N TYR A 797 -9.98 9.86 3.57
CA TYR A 797 -10.22 8.73 2.68
C TYR A 797 -11.34 7.86 3.26
N LEU A 798 -12.45 7.72 2.53
CA LEU A 798 -13.66 7.03 2.99
C LEU A 798 -14.02 5.90 2.02
N ILE A 799 -14.61 4.81 2.53
CA ILE A 799 -15.15 3.74 1.69
C ILE A 799 -16.41 4.26 1.00
N GLY A 800 -16.49 4.05 -0.32
CA GLY A 800 -17.68 4.40 -1.11
C GLY A 800 -18.77 3.33 -1.07
N THR A 801 -20.03 3.76 -1.13
CA THR A 801 -21.21 2.90 -1.34
C THR A 801 -22.31 3.68 -2.06
N ALA A 802 -23.37 2.99 -2.45
CA ALA A 802 -24.54 3.55 -3.09
C ALA A 802 -25.57 4.01 -2.04
N ASP A 803 -26.31 5.08 -2.32
CA ASP A 803 -27.43 5.53 -1.49
C ASP A 803 -28.59 4.50 -1.50
N PRO A 804 -28.91 3.86 -0.36
CA PRO A 804 -30.01 2.89 -0.27
C PRO A 804 -31.40 3.54 -0.22
N THR A 805 -31.48 4.87 -0.10
CA THR A 805 -32.73 5.64 -0.01
C THR A 805 -33.20 6.17 -1.36
N GLY A 806 -32.29 6.38 -2.31
CA GLY A 806 -32.56 7.02 -3.60
C GLY A 806 -32.91 8.51 -3.51
N THR A 807 -32.63 9.16 -2.37
CA THR A 807 -32.98 10.57 -2.12
C THR A 807 -32.02 11.53 -2.81
N LEU A 808 -30.71 11.25 -2.78
CA LEU A 808 -29.67 12.13 -3.32
C LEU A 808 -29.85 12.38 -4.82
N ASN A 809 -29.61 13.61 -5.29
CA ASN A 809 -29.54 13.92 -6.73
C ASN A 809 -28.13 13.63 -7.28
N SER A 810 -27.97 13.61 -8.61
CA SER A 810 -26.74 13.10 -9.25
C SER A 810 -25.46 13.92 -8.95
N ASP A 811 -25.60 15.18 -8.55
CA ASP A 811 -24.51 16.04 -8.07
C ASP A 811 -24.30 15.97 -6.54
N GLU A 812 -25.08 15.15 -5.83
CA GLU A 812 -25.11 15.07 -4.38
C GLU A 812 -24.53 13.76 -3.82
N VAL A 813 -23.94 13.90 -2.63
CA VAL A 813 -23.41 12.80 -1.81
C VAL A 813 -23.87 12.96 -0.37
N CYS A 814 -24.02 11.87 0.37
CA CYS A 814 -23.99 11.94 1.84
C CYS A 814 -22.61 11.50 2.31
N VAL A 815 -22.04 12.20 3.29
CA VAL A 815 -20.72 11.88 3.86
C VAL A 815 -20.84 11.85 5.38
N ILE A 816 -20.51 10.71 6.00
CA ILE A 816 -20.64 10.51 7.45
C ILE A 816 -19.25 10.46 8.09
N LEU A 817 -19.00 11.34 9.05
CA LEU A 817 -17.77 11.43 9.87
C LEU A 817 -18.11 11.17 11.35
N GLU A 818 -17.18 11.44 12.28
CA GLU A 818 -17.40 11.23 13.72
C GLU A 818 -18.62 11.97 14.26
N SER A 819 -18.83 13.21 13.80
CA SER A 819 -19.93 14.09 14.22
C SER A 819 -21.21 13.88 13.40
N GLY A 820 -21.41 12.69 12.82
CA GLY A 820 -22.53 12.40 11.92
C GLY A 820 -22.31 12.91 10.49
N GLN A 821 -23.40 13.18 9.79
CA GLN A 821 -23.39 13.63 8.39
C GLN A 821 -22.85 15.06 8.26
N ILE A 822 -22.23 15.39 7.11
CA ILE A 822 -21.75 16.74 6.79
C ILE A 822 -22.51 17.35 5.61
N SER A 823 -22.47 18.69 5.51
CA SER A 823 -23.11 19.44 4.42
C SER A 823 -22.17 20.47 3.78
N GLY A 824 -22.46 20.84 2.53
CA GLY A 824 -21.69 21.83 1.75
C GLY A 824 -20.93 21.22 0.57
N LYS A 825 -20.26 22.04 -0.24
CA LYS A 825 -19.48 21.52 -1.39
C LYS A 825 -18.26 20.72 -0.92
N VAL A 826 -17.96 19.63 -1.61
CA VAL A 826 -16.79 18.76 -1.39
C VAL A 826 -16.12 18.43 -2.72
N LEU A 827 -14.79 18.28 -2.70
CA LEU A 827 -14.05 17.63 -3.79
C LEU A 827 -14.00 16.12 -3.54
N VAL A 828 -14.19 15.31 -4.58
CA VAL A 828 -14.11 13.84 -4.51
C VAL A 828 -13.20 13.30 -5.62
N TYR A 829 -12.29 12.37 -5.27
CA TYR A 829 -11.30 11.76 -6.16
C TYR A 829 -10.93 10.34 -5.72
N ARG A 830 -10.76 9.39 -6.65
CA ARG A 830 -10.20 8.06 -6.36
C ARG A 830 -8.71 8.06 -6.68
N ASN A 831 -7.86 7.60 -5.77
CA ASN A 831 -6.41 7.55 -5.99
C ASN A 831 -5.96 6.14 -6.43
N PRO A 832 -5.32 5.93 -7.60
CA PRO A 832 -4.73 6.94 -8.49
C PRO A 832 -5.52 7.19 -9.79
N GLY A 833 -6.40 8.19 -9.81
CA GLY A 833 -6.88 8.80 -11.05
C GLY A 833 -5.79 9.62 -11.76
N VAL A 834 -5.93 9.74 -13.08
CA VAL A 834 -5.00 10.40 -14.03
C VAL A 834 -5.72 11.20 -15.14
N HIS A 835 -7.05 11.15 -15.23
CA HIS A 835 -7.82 12.00 -16.14
C HIS A 835 -8.12 13.36 -15.48
N PHE A 836 -8.20 14.41 -16.30
CA PHE A 836 -8.55 15.77 -15.84
C PHE A 836 -9.92 15.83 -15.12
N GLY A 837 -10.84 14.95 -15.52
CA GLY A 837 -12.18 14.81 -14.93
C GLY A 837 -12.27 13.95 -13.67
N ASP A 838 -11.20 13.26 -13.22
CA ASP A 838 -11.30 12.35 -12.06
C ASP A 838 -11.51 13.07 -10.71
N ILE A 839 -11.57 14.40 -10.69
CA ILE A 839 -11.83 15.21 -9.50
C ILE A 839 -13.18 15.92 -9.69
N HIS A 840 -14.20 15.44 -8.99
CA HIS A 840 -15.54 16.01 -9.04
C HIS A 840 -15.71 17.04 -7.91
N ILE A 841 -16.49 18.11 -8.16
CA ILE A 841 -17.10 18.91 -7.10
C ILE A 841 -18.53 18.41 -6.93
N LEU A 842 -18.86 17.92 -5.73
CA LEU A 842 -20.18 17.40 -5.38
C LEU A 842 -20.73 18.15 -4.16
N LYS A 843 -22.04 18.07 -3.94
CA LYS A 843 -22.71 18.67 -2.78
C LYS A 843 -22.92 17.61 -1.70
N ALA A 844 -22.27 17.75 -0.56
CA ALA A 844 -22.64 17.00 0.63
C ALA A 844 -23.99 17.50 1.14
N THR A 845 -24.94 16.58 1.27
CA THR A 845 -26.33 16.81 1.70
C THR A 845 -26.68 15.85 2.82
N TYR A 846 -27.38 16.36 3.84
CA TYR A 846 -27.94 15.56 4.94
C TYR A 846 -29.20 14.82 4.45
N VAL A 847 -29.30 13.53 4.75
CA VAL A 847 -30.43 12.65 4.42
C VAL A 847 -30.94 12.00 5.71
N ALA A 848 -32.16 12.35 6.15
CA ALA A 848 -32.73 11.82 7.39
C ALA A 848 -33.00 10.31 7.28
N GLU A 849 -33.45 9.87 6.12
CA GLU A 849 -33.85 8.51 5.78
C GLU A 849 -32.71 7.50 5.92
N LEU A 850 -31.45 7.94 5.86
CA LEU A 850 -30.27 7.08 6.11
C LEU A 850 -30.18 6.62 7.56
N GLU A 851 -30.66 7.39 8.53
CA GLU A 851 -30.54 7.05 9.96
C GLU A 851 -31.33 5.79 10.33
N ASP A 852 -32.44 5.52 9.62
CA ASP A 852 -33.14 4.25 9.72
C ASP A 852 -32.30 3.04 9.24
N TYR A 853 -31.44 3.24 8.23
CA TYR A 853 -30.61 2.16 7.67
C TYR A 853 -29.36 1.95 8.51
N VAL A 854 -28.64 3.03 8.86
CA VAL A 854 -27.28 2.93 9.41
C VAL A 854 -27.16 3.35 10.88
N GLY A 855 -28.14 4.07 11.42
CA GLY A 855 -28.11 4.60 12.78
C GLY A 855 -26.84 5.42 13.05
N ASN A 856 -26.14 5.10 14.14
CA ASN A 856 -24.91 5.80 14.54
C ASN A 856 -23.64 5.32 13.81
N ALA A 857 -23.75 4.47 12.78
CA ALA A 857 -22.57 3.95 12.08
C ALA A 857 -21.86 5.05 11.25
N LYS A 858 -20.53 5.11 11.36
CA LYS A 858 -19.71 6.24 10.85
C LYS A 858 -18.72 5.84 9.76
N TYR A 859 -18.20 6.85 9.07
CA TYR A 859 -17.03 6.81 8.18
C TYR A 859 -17.26 6.14 6.81
N GLY A 860 -18.07 6.79 5.97
CA GLY A 860 -18.30 6.42 4.58
C GLY A 860 -18.84 7.57 3.73
N ILE A 861 -18.87 7.38 2.41
CA ILE A 861 -19.49 8.27 1.43
C ILE A 861 -20.52 7.49 0.60
N PHE A 862 -21.72 8.06 0.50
CA PHE A 862 -22.84 7.56 -0.27
C PHE A 862 -22.97 8.38 -1.55
N PHE A 863 -23.00 7.69 -2.69
CA PHE A 863 -23.23 8.28 -3.99
C PHE A 863 -24.69 8.08 -4.43
N SER A 864 -25.27 9.07 -5.10
CA SER A 864 -26.62 8.97 -5.67
C SER A 864 -26.75 7.79 -6.63
N THR A 865 -27.91 7.14 -6.60
CA THR A 865 -28.30 6.08 -7.56
C THR A 865 -29.12 6.63 -8.74
N LYS A 866 -28.92 7.91 -9.09
CA LYS A 866 -29.62 8.61 -10.18
C LYS A 866 -28.63 9.03 -11.27
N GLY A 867 -29.13 9.16 -12.49
CA GLY A 867 -28.35 9.60 -13.65
C GLY A 867 -27.81 8.47 -14.51
N ARG A 868 -27.09 8.88 -15.57
CA ARG A 868 -26.70 8.04 -16.72
C ARG A 868 -25.51 7.13 -16.48
N ARG A 869 -24.75 7.40 -15.43
CA ARG A 869 -23.54 6.69 -15.00
C ARG A 869 -23.40 6.88 -13.48
N SER A 870 -22.68 5.99 -12.81
CA SER A 870 -22.40 6.15 -11.39
C SER A 870 -21.17 7.04 -11.17
N VAL A 871 -21.21 7.85 -10.12
CA VAL A 871 -20.09 8.75 -9.77
C VAL A 871 -18.82 7.96 -9.41
N GLY A 872 -18.96 6.71 -8.97
CA GLY A 872 -17.82 5.80 -8.76
C GLY A 872 -17.08 5.53 -10.07
N ASP A 873 -17.81 5.12 -11.11
CA ASP A 873 -17.27 4.80 -12.44
C ASP A 873 -16.74 6.05 -13.17
N GLU A 874 -17.41 7.20 -13.03
CA GLU A 874 -16.91 8.49 -13.54
C GLU A 874 -15.55 8.90 -12.95
N ILE A 875 -15.29 8.55 -11.69
CA ILE A 875 -14.05 8.86 -10.97
C ILE A 875 -13.03 7.73 -11.18
N ALA A 876 -12.29 7.83 -12.28
CA ALA A 876 -11.23 6.90 -12.69
C ALA A 876 -11.66 5.44 -12.90
N GLY A 877 -12.94 5.13 -13.17
CA GLY A 877 -13.45 3.76 -13.31
C GLY A 877 -13.54 3.01 -11.98
N GLY A 878 -14.14 3.63 -10.96
CA GLY A 878 -14.30 3.09 -9.61
C GLY A 878 -15.53 2.22 -9.39
N ASP A 879 -15.45 1.36 -8.38
CA ASP A 879 -16.55 0.50 -7.91
C ASP A 879 -16.81 0.70 -6.40
N PHE A 880 -17.79 0.01 -5.85
CA PHE A 880 -18.08 -0.02 -4.41
C PHE A 880 -17.73 -1.37 -3.78
N ASP A 881 -16.84 -2.15 -4.40
CA ASP A 881 -16.30 -3.42 -3.91
C ASP A 881 -15.18 -3.24 -2.86
N GLY A 882 -14.70 -2.00 -2.73
CA GLY A 882 -14.05 -1.45 -1.54
C GLY A 882 -13.10 -0.28 -1.81
N ASP A 883 -13.39 0.53 -2.83
CA ASP A 883 -12.59 1.71 -3.16
C ASP A 883 -12.62 2.78 -2.05
N LEU A 884 -11.51 3.52 -1.97
CA LEU A 884 -11.32 4.64 -1.05
C LEU A 884 -11.32 5.96 -1.81
N TYR A 885 -12.35 6.75 -1.59
CA TYR A 885 -12.52 8.08 -2.17
C TYR A 885 -11.88 9.12 -1.23
N TRP A 886 -10.97 9.91 -1.79
CA TRP A 886 -10.49 11.14 -1.17
C TRP A 886 -11.62 12.16 -1.21
N VAL A 887 -12.04 12.64 -0.04
CA VAL A 887 -13.07 13.67 0.11
C VAL A 887 -12.45 14.87 0.81
N SER A 888 -12.56 16.08 0.24
CA SER A 888 -12.00 17.31 0.83
C SER A 888 -13.02 18.44 0.92
N ARG A 889 -13.05 19.11 2.08
CA ARG A 889 -13.77 20.36 2.33
C ARG A 889 -12.88 21.61 2.24
N SER A 890 -11.63 21.47 1.77
CA SER A 890 -10.65 22.57 1.78
C SER A 890 -11.16 23.80 1.00
N PRO A 891 -11.43 24.95 1.66
CA PRO A 891 -12.02 26.11 0.99
C PRO A 891 -11.12 26.68 -0.11
N GLN A 892 -9.79 26.58 0.05
CA GLN A 892 -8.83 27.01 -0.97
C GLN A 892 -8.91 26.16 -2.25
N LEU A 893 -9.03 24.84 -2.10
CA LEU A 893 -9.16 23.96 -3.25
C LEU A 893 -10.53 24.13 -3.92
N LEU A 894 -11.62 24.19 -3.14
CA LEU A 894 -12.98 24.41 -3.62
C LEU A 894 -13.19 25.78 -4.29
N HIS A 895 -12.42 26.80 -3.91
CA HIS A 895 -12.47 28.13 -4.53
C HIS A 895 -11.73 28.18 -5.88
N HIS A 896 -10.61 27.49 -6.01
CA HIS A 896 -9.74 27.59 -7.19
C HIS A 896 -9.91 26.47 -8.22
N PHE A 897 -10.34 25.27 -7.81
CA PHE A 897 -10.43 24.12 -8.71
C PHE A 897 -11.60 24.24 -9.68
N LYS A 898 -11.29 24.01 -10.98
CA LYS A 898 -12.23 23.98 -12.09
C LYS A 898 -12.44 22.53 -12.53
N VAL A 899 -13.67 22.07 -12.46
CA VAL A 899 -14.08 20.73 -12.93
C VAL A 899 -13.84 20.60 -14.44
N SER A 900 -13.44 19.42 -14.88
CA SER A 900 -13.39 19.01 -16.28
C SER A 900 -14.38 17.87 -16.53
N GLU A 901 -14.77 17.65 -17.79
CA GLU A 901 -15.62 16.51 -18.18
C GLU A 901 -15.10 15.18 -17.60
N PRO A 902 -15.96 14.33 -17.00
CA PRO A 902 -15.58 13.02 -16.49
C PRO A 902 -14.90 12.14 -17.55
N TRP A 903 -14.04 11.21 -17.12
CA TRP A 903 -13.35 10.31 -18.05
C TRP A 903 -14.35 9.46 -18.84
N LYS A 904 -14.26 9.51 -20.17
CA LYS A 904 -14.90 8.56 -21.08
C LYS A 904 -13.79 7.94 -21.92
N LYS A 905 -13.88 6.64 -22.19
CA LYS A 905 -12.88 5.90 -22.96
C LYS A 905 -13.03 6.32 -24.43
N ILE A 906 -11.91 6.48 -25.13
CA ILE A 906 -11.86 6.94 -26.53
C ILE A 906 -11.12 5.91 -27.40
N TYR A 907 -10.09 5.27 -26.84
CA TYR A 907 -9.16 4.38 -27.53
C TYR A 907 -9.16 2.98 -26.90
N SER A 908 -10.33 2.30 -26.84
CA SER A 908 -10.45 0.95 -26.27
C SER A 908 -9.41 -0.02 -26.87
N THR A 909 -8.66 -0.72 -26.02
CA THR A 909 -7.78 -1.81 -26.46
C THR A 909 -8.65 -3.03 -26.82
N PRO A 910 -8.54 -3.60 -28.04
CA PRO A 910 -9.38 -4.73 -28.46
C PRO A 910 -9.32 -5.94 -27.53
N SER A 911 -10.47 -6.55 -27.28
CA SER A 911 -10.58 -7.83 -26.59
C SER A 911 -10.03 -8.97 -27.46
N VAL A 912 -9.08 -9.74 -26.93
CA VAL A 912 -8.65 -11.00 -27.55
C VAL A 912 -9.70 -12.07 -27.26
N PRO A 913 -10.19 -12.84 -28.26
CA PRO A 913 -11.08 -13.98 -28.00
C PRO A 913 -10.49 -14.94 -26.97
N SER A 914 -11.27 -15.27 -25.94
CA SER A 914 -10.83 -16.12 -24.84
C SER A 914 -11.80 -17.30 -24.68
N LYS A 915 -11.25 -18.51 -24.62
CA LYS A 915 -11.98 -19.76 -24.37
C LYS A 915 -12.53 -19.74 -22.94
N LYS A 916 -13.69 -20.38 -22.70
CA LYS A 916 -14.17 -20.62 -21.33
C LYS A 916 -13.36 -21.75 -20.68
N PRO A 917 -13.19 -21.77 -19.35
CA PRO A 917 -12.43 -22.83 -18.67
C PRO A 917 -13.05 -24.22 -18.89
N GLY A 918 -14.38 -24.32 -18.86
CA GLY A 918 -15.11 -25.58 -19.14
C GLY A 918 -15.16 -26.02 -20.60
N GLU A 919 -14.45 -25.33 -21.51
CA GLU A 919 -14.28 -25.72 -22.92
C GLU A 919 -12.87 -26.31 -23.18
N LEU A 920 -12.04 -26.42 -22.13
CA LEU A 920 -10.66 -26.93 -22.18
C LEU A 920 -10.58 -28.31 -21.55
N SER A 921 -9.63 -29.13 -22.00
CA SER A 921 -9.15 -30.26 -21.19
C SER A 921 -8.23 -29.77 -20.07
N ASP A 922 -8.09 -30.53 -18.99
CA ASP A 922 -7.27 -30.15 -17.83
C ASP A 922 -5.84 -29.72 -18.23
N LYS A 923 -5.21 -30.45 -19.15
CA LYS A 923 -3.87 -30.10 -19.67
C LYS A 923 -3.86 -28.73 -20.36
N GLN A 924 -4.84 -28.45 -21.22
CA GLN A 924 -4.96 -27.15 -21.89
C GLN A 924 -5.27 -26.02 -20.90
N LEU A 925 -6.00 -26.31 -19.83
CA LEU A 925 -6.31 -25.36 -18.77
C LEU A 925 -5.06 -24.96 -17.98
N GLU A 926 -4.16 -25.89 -17.65
CA GLU A 926 -2.85 -25.56 -17.04
C GLU A 926 -1.91 -24.82 -18.01
N GLU A 927 -1.91 -25.18 -19.31
CA GLU A 927 -1.12 -24.50 -20.34
C GLU A 927 -1.55 -23.03 -20.55
N GLU A 928 -2.86 -22.76 -20.60
CA GLU A 928 -3.41 -21.40 -20.70
C GLU A 928 -3.17 -20.60 -19.39
N LEU A 929 -3.18 -21.25 -18.23
CA LEU A 929 -2.80 -20.63 -16.94
C LEU A 929 -1.32 -20.20 -16.92
N CYS A 930 -0.41 -21.03 -17.46
CA CYS A 930 1.00 -20.68 -17.66
C CYS A 930 1.14 -19.44 -18.56
N ALA A 931 0.44 -19.40 -19.70
CA ALA A 931 0.49 -18.26 -20.62
C ALA A 931 -0.02 -16.96 -19.98
N LEU A 932 -1.11 -17.04 -19.20
CA LEU A 932 -1.69 -15.89 -18.49
C LEU A 932 -0.79 -15.34 -17.39
N LEU A 933 0.02 -16.17 -16.73
CA LEU A 933 0.95 -15.76 -15.68
C LEU A 933 1.89 -14.64 -16.16
N PHE A 934 2.61 -14.90 -17.25
CA PHE A 934 3.60 -14.00 -17.81
C PHE A 934 2.94 -12.82 -18.55
N ALA A 935 1.76 -13.04 -19.17
CA ALA A 935 0.98 -11.96 -19.77
C ALA A 935 0.53 -10.93 -18.73
N THR A 936 -0.02 -11.38 -17.60
CA THR A 936 -0.51 -10.50 -16.50
C THR A 936 0.61 -9.60 -15.97
N GLN A 937 1.79 -10.17 -15.74
CA GLN A 937 2.94 -9.42 -15.25
C GLN A 937 3.45 -8.36 -16.25
N LYS A 938 3.45 -8.67 -17.56
CA LYS A 938 3.75 -7.69 -18.62
C LYS A 938 2.76 -6.50 -18.56
N GLN A 939 1.48 -6.77 -18.33
CA GLN A 939 0.45 -5.72 -18.23
C GLN A 939 0.62 -4.84 -16.98
N SER A 940 0.98 -5.42 -15.83
CA SER A 940 1.35 -4.65 -14.62
C SER A 940 2.54 -3.70 -14.87
N MET A 941 3.56 -4.15 -15.63
CA MET A 941 4.66 -3.29 -16.07
C MET A 941 4.25 -2.22 -17.10
N VAL A 942 3.23 -2.49 -17.92
CA VAL A 942 2.65 -1.52 -18.86
C VAL A 942 1.90 -0.43 -18.10
N ALA A 943 1.04 -0.76 -17.12
CA ALA A 943 0.37 0.22 -16.28
C ALA A 943 1.38 1.14 -15.52
N GLY A 944 2.46 0.56 -14.99
CA GLY A 944 3.55 1.33 -14.38
C GLY A 944 4.24 2.29 -15.36
N LYS A 945 4.52 1.85 -16.59
CA LYS A 945 5.07 2.72 -17.66
C LYS A 945 4.09 3.81 -18.07
N ALA A 946 2.80 3.51 -18.21
CA ALA A 946 1.79 4.49 -18.58
C ALA A 946 1.69 5.61 -17.52
N ALA A 947 1.73 5.28 -16.24
CA ALA A 947 1.75 6.27 -15.15
C ALA A 947 3.03 7.12 -15.14
N ASP A 948 4.21 6.51 -15.32
CA ASP A 948 5.49 7.22 -15.42
C ASP A 948 5.52 8.17 -16.66
N SER A 949 5.05 7.70 -17.82
CA SER A 949 4.90 8.50 -19.04
C SER A 949 3.92 9.66 -18.84
N TRP A 950 2.73 9.37 -18.30
CA TRP A 950 1.68 10.35 -18.07
C TRP A 950 2.19 11.47 -17.16
N LEU A 951 2.85 11.15 -16.03
CA LEU A 951 3.34 12.16 -15.11
C LEU A 951 4.45 13.02 -15.73
N ALA A 952 5.29 12.45 -16.58
CA ALA A 952 6.35 13.19 -17.29
C ALA A 952 5.79 14.12 -18.40
N PHE A 953 4.77 13.70 -19.15
CA PHE A 953 4.07 14.56 -20.11
C PHE A 953 3.17 15.61 -19.43
N MET A 954 2.56 15.27 -18.29
CA MET A 954 1.76 16.18 -17.48
C MET A 954 2.63 17.30 -16.88
N ASP A 955 3.86 16.96 -16.48
CA ASP A 955 4.85 17.96 -16.04
C ASP A 955 5.23 18.92 -17.19
N GLN A 956 5.51 18.40 -18.38
CA GLN A 956 5.74 19.21 -19.58
C GLN A 956 4.54 20.11 -19.92
N TYR A 957 3.32 19.57 -19.86
CA TYR A 957 2.07 20.32 -20.07
C TYR A 957 1.91 21.49 -19.08
N MET A 958 2.36 21.32 -17.83
CA MET A 958 2.38 22.36 -16.79
C MET A 958 3.55 23.34 -16.91
N MET A 959 4.61 23.02 -17.65
CA MET A 959 5.71 23.95 -17.96
C MET A 959 5.42 24.88 -19.14
N LEU A 960 4.54 24.48 -20.06
CA LEU A 960 4.15 25.27 -21.23
C LEU A 960 3.22 26.43 -20.88
N GLY A 961 3.46 27.59 -21.48
CA GLY A 961 2.67 28.81 -21.32
C GLY A 961 1.35 28.80 -22.08
N GLU A 962 0.77 29.98 -22.28
CA GLU A 962 -0.42 30.17 -23.13
C GLU A 962 -0.04 30.34 -24.61
N ASN A 963 1.16 30.86 -24.89
CA ASN A 963 1.71 31.02 -26.25
C ASN A 963 2.04 29.69 -26.93
N ASP A 964 2.23 28.61 -26.16
CA ASP A 964 2.65 27.28 -26.65
C ASP A 964 1.46 26.38 -27.04
N ALA A 965 0.34 26.99 -27.48
CA ALA A 965 -0.97 26.34 -27.59
C ALA A 965 -0.96 25.04 -28.42
N ASP A 966 -0.25 25.00 -29.55
CA ASP A 966 -0.16 23.83 -30.43
C ASP A 966 0.54 22.64 -29.76
N GLU A 967 1.66 22.87 -29.07
CA GLU A 967 2.38 21.79 -28.38
C GLU A 967 1.62 21.37 -27.11
N LYS A 968 0.96 22.32 -26.44
CA LYS A 968 0.06 22.05 -25.31
C LYS A 968 -1.13 21.18 -25.74
N HIS A 969 -1.65 21.38 -26.95
CA HIS A 969 -2.67 20.52 -27.56
C HIS A 969 -2.13 19.10 -27.84
N ARG A 970 -1.00 18.97 -28.55
CA ARG A 970 -0.36 17.67 -28.84
C ARG A 970 -0.01 16.87 -27.59
N ILE A 971 0.45 17.52 -26.52
CA ILE A 971 0.72 16.86 -25.24
C ILE A 971 -0.59 16.44 -24.57
N LYS A 972 -1.67 17.24 -24.66
CA LYS A 972 -3.00 16.85 -24.14
C LYS A 972 -3.54 15.59 -24.85
N GLU A 973 -3.39 15.46 -26.16
CA GLU A 973 -3.76 14.23 -26.90
C GLU A 973 -2.98 13.02 -26.36
N LYS A 974 -1.65 13.12 -26.25
CA LYS A 974 -0.80 12.05 -25.66
C LYS A 974 -1.24 11.67 -24.25
N LEU A 975 -1.63 12.64 -23.42
CA LEU A 975 -2.12 12.41 -22.07
C LEU A 975 -3.45 11.64 -22.08
N LEU A 976 -4.42 12.00 -22.93
CA LEU A 976 -5.69 11.27 -23.05
C LEU A 976 -5.48 9.83 -23.55
N MET A 977 -4.61 9.62 -24.55
CA MET A 977 -4.25 8.27 -25.00
C MET A 977 -3.56 7.44 -23.91
N LEU A 978 -2.74 8.08 -23.06
CA LEU A 978 -2.09 7.43 -21.91
C LEU A 978 -3.06 7.09 -20.77
N VAL A 979 -4.12 7.90 -20.56
CA VAL A 979 -5.18 7.61 -19.58
C VAL A 979 -5.91 6.32 -19.96
N ASP A 980 -6.40 6.20 -21.19
CA ASP A 980 -7.11 4.99 -21.65
C ASP A 980 -6.21 3.75 -21.58
N LYS A 981 -4.94 3.88 -21.99
CA LYS A 981 -3.95 2.79 -21.92
C LYS A 981 -3.52 2.47 -20.49
N TYR A 982 -3.65 3.39 -19.54
CA TYR A 982 -3.44 3.14 -18.12
C TYR A 982 -4.58 2.31 -17.53
N TYR A 983 -5.84 2.73 -17.76
CA TYR A 983 -7.00 2.03 -17.20
C TYR A 983 -7.23 0.65 -17.83
N ASP A 984 -7.12 0.49 -19.16
CA ASP A 984 -7.13 -0.83 -19.80
C ASP A 984 -6.04 -1.76 -19.22
N ALA A 985 -4.87 -1.23 -18.83
CA ALA A 985 -3.76 -2.02 -18.29
C ALA A 985 -3.90 -2.37 -16.81
N LEU A 986 -4.65 -1.58 -16.02
CA LEU A 986 -5.05 -1.95 -14.66
C LEU A 986 -6.05 -3.11 -14.65
N ASP A 987 -6.96 -3.16 -15.63
CA ASP A 987 -7.99 -4.19 -15.73
C ASP A 987 -7.63 -5.38 -16.63
N ALA A 988 -6.56 -5.29 -17.42
CA ALA A 988 -6.00 -6.40 -18.18
C ALA A 988 -5.86 -7.74 -17.42
N PRO A 989 -5.48 -7.79 -16.12
CA PRO A 989 -5.48 -9.03 -15.32
C PRO A 989 -6.86 -9.70 -15.14
N LYS A 990 -7.96 -8.94 -15.26
CA LYS A 990 -9.35 -9.43 -15.17
C LYS A 990 -9.93 -9.69 -16.56
N SER A 991 -9.68 -8.79 -17.51
CA SER A 991 -10.30 -8.76 -18.84
C SER A 991 -9.57 -9.62 -19.87
N GLY A 992 -8.27 -9.87 -19.69
CA GLY A 992 -7.41 -10.53 -20.67
C GLY A 992 -6.95 -9.62 -21.83
N LYS A 993 -7.27 -8.32 -21.80
CA LYS A 993 -6.77 -7.34 -22.78
C LYS A 993 -5.24 -7.33 -22.79
N ARG A 994 -4.65 -7.17 -23.98
CA ARG A 994 -3.20 -7.07 -24.18
C ARG A 994 -2.83 -5.64 -24.55
N VAL A 995 -2.59 -4.81 -23.54
CA VAL A 995 -2.21 -3.40 -23.72
C VAL A 995 -0.72 -3.29 -24.05
N GLU A 996 -0.40 -2.43 -24.99
CA GLU A 996 0.94 -1.98 -25.31
C GLU A 996 0.94 -0.46 -25.49
N ILE A 997 2.06 0.20 -25.17
CA ILE A 997 2.21 1.66 -25.27
C ILE A 997 3.09 1.94 -26.51
N PRO A 998 2.57 2.60 -27.56
CA PRO A 998 3.36 3.02 -28.70
C PRO A 998 4.54 3.92 -28.31
N ASN A 999 5.66 3.82 -29.02
CA ASN A 999 6.89 4.54 -28.69
C ASN A 999 6.75 6.07 -28.62
N TYR A 1000 5.77 6.67 -29.32
CA TYR A 1000 5.50 8.12 -29.26
C TYR A 1000 4.78 8.57 -27.97
N LEU A 1001 4.25 7.63 -27.19
CA LEU A 1001 3.71 7.83 -25.83
C LEU A 1001 4.74 7.47 -24.73
N LEU A 1002 6.01 7.28 -25.10
CA LEU A 1002 7.12 7.08 -24.17
C LEU A 1002 8.05 8.31 -24.21
N PRO A 1003 8.21 9.06 -23.10
CA PRO A 1003 9.10 10.21 -23.05
C PRO A 1003 10.56 9.75 -23.01
N GLN A 1004 11.43 10.46 -23.73
CA GLN A 1004 12.86 10.17 -23.82
C GLN A 1004 13.63 10.66 -22.57
N ILE A 1005 13.14 11.74 -21.96
CA ILE A 1005 13.65 12.35 -20.73
C ILE A 1005 12.50 12.55 -19.73
N TYR A 1006 12.80 12.43 -18.44
CA TYR A 1006 11.84 12.46 -17.33
C TYR A 1006 12.14 13.65 -16.40
N PRO A 1007 11.16 14.19 -15.67
CA PRO A 1007 11.45 15.21 -14.68
C PRO A 1007 12.29 14.62 -13.53
N HIS A 1008 13.26 15.38 -13.04
CA HIS A 1008 14.21 14.99 -12.00
C HIS A 1008 13.55 14.39 -10.72
N PHE A 1009 12.36 14.84 -10.33
CA PHE A 1009 11.63 14.31 -9.17
C PHE A 1009 11.19 12.85 -9.32
N LEU A 1010 11.20 12.27 -10.52
CA LEU A 1010 11.04 10.82 -10.73
C LEU A 1010 12.32 10.01 -10.44
N GLU A 1011 13.38 10.67 -9.97
CA GLU A 1011 14.66 10.10 -9.54
C GLU A 1011 15.35 9.21 -10.61
N LYS A 1012 14.97 9.33 -11.90
CA LYS A 1012 15.59 8.55 -12.99
C LYS A 1012 17.07 8.94 -13.17
N LYS A 1013 17.90 8.02 -13.70
CA LYS A 1013 19.33 8.26 -14.00
C LYS A 1013 19.56 9.63 -14.66
N ASN A 1014 20.51 10.41 -14.14
CA ASN A 1014 20.73 11.82 -14.48
C ASN A 1014 20.79 12.11 -15.99
N GLU A 1015 21.41 11.21 -16.77
CA GLU A 1015 21.50 11.25 -18.25
C GLU A 1015 20.15 11.28 -18.98
N ARG A 1016 19.04 11.00 -18.28
CA ARG A 1016 17.66 10.97 -18.80
C ARG A 1016 16.72 11.88 -18.02
N SER A 1017 17.26 12.87 -17.28
CA SER A 1017 16.49 13.70 -16.36
C SER A 1017 16.60 15.19 -16.68
N TYR A 1018 15.49 15.93 -16.58
CA TYR A 1018 15.44 17.40 -16.73
C TYR A 1018 14.99 18.10 -15.44
N GLN A 1019 15.49 19.32 -15.20
CA GLN A 1019 15.01 20.13 -14.09
C GLN A 1019 13.61 20.67 -14.42
N SER A 1020 12.66 20.42 -13.54
CA SER A 1020 11.26 20.81 -13.70
C SER A 1020 11.01 22.10 -12.93
N SER A 1021 10.35 23.05 -13.58
CA SER A 1021 9.93 24.32 -12.96
C SER A 1021 8.49 24.27 -12.44
N THR A 1022 7.84 23.11 -12.42
CA THR A 1022 6.49 22.93 -11.88
C THR A 1022 6.51 22.81 -10.35
N VAL A 1023 5.32 22.83 -9.75
CA VAL A 1023 5.15 22.60 -8.31
C VAL A 1023 5.66 21.21 -7.87
N LEU A 1024 5.67 20.21 -8.75
CA LEU A 1024 6.22 18.88 -8.43
C LEU A 1024 7.75 18.90 -8.34
N GLY A 1025 8.41 19.71 -9.18
CA GLY A 1025 9.84 20.02 -9.07
C GLY A 1025 10.15 20.77 -7.77
N GLU A 1026 9.44 21.88 -7.51
CA GLU A 1026 9.62 22.68 -6.30
C GLU A 1026 9.44 21.87 -5.00
N ILE A 1027 8.42 21.00 -4.93
CA ILE A 1027 8.20 20.13 -3.75
C ILE A 1027 9.39 19.20 -3.51
N TYR A 1028 9.99 18.67 -4.59
CA TYR A 1028 11.15 17.78 -4.51
C TYR A 1028 12.42 18.57 -4.13
N ASP A 1029 12.71 19.67 -4.83
CA ASP A 1029 13.86 20.53 -4.56
C ASP A 1029 13.82 21.13 -3.14
N THR A 1030 12.64 21.47 -2.62
CA THR A 1030 12.47 22.02 -1.27
C THR A 1030 12.77 21.01 -0.17
N ASP A 1031 12.37 19.74 -0.32
CA ASP A 1031 12.77 18.68 0.64
C ASP A 1031 14.27 18.34 0.51
N MET A 1032 14.81 18.34 -0.72
CA MET A 1032 16.22 18.01 -0.98
C MET A 1032 17.22 19.10 -0.57
N GLY A 1033 16.85 20.38 -0.66
CA GLY A 1033 17.70 21.51 -0.26
C GLY A 1033 17.78 21.71 1.26
N GLN A 1034 16.80 21.17 1.98
CA GLN A 1034 16.81 21.09 3.44
C GLN A 1034 17.75 19.97 3.90
N ARG A 1035 18.85 20.31 4.57
CA ARG A 1035 19.74 19.31 5.17
C ARG A 1035 18.96 18.46 6.18
N ALA A 1036 19.12 17.15 6.11
CA ALA A 1036 18.78 16.30 7.24
C ALA A 1036 19.73 16.66 8.40
N ASP A 1037 19.18 16.94 9.58
CA ASP A 1037 19.97 17.13 10.79
C ASP A 1037 20.76 15.84 11.05
N ASP A 1038 22.08 15.92 10.98
CA ASP A 1038 22.96 14.78 11.18
C ASP A 1038 23.15 14.52 12.68
N ALA A 1039 22.05 14.10 13.32
CA ALA A 1039 21.98 13.71 14.73
C ALA A 1039 22.88 12.50 15.09
N SER A 1040 23.71 12.00 14.15
CA SER A 1040 24.80 11.07 14.47
C SER A 1040 26.10 11.76 14.93
N LYS A 1041 26.16 13.10 14.86
CA LYS A 1041 27.32 13.92 15.27
C LYS A 1041 27.15 14.69 16.58
N GLU A 1042 26.10 14.40 17.36
CA GLU A 1042 25.82 15.12 18.61
C GLU A 1042 26.53 14.51 19.84
N ASP A 1043 26.69 15.29 20.90
CA ASP A 1043 27.35 14.87 22.13
C ASP A 1043 26.62 13.72 22.84
N ILE A 1044 27.34 12.64 23.12
CA ILE A 1044 26.79 11.45 23.76
C ILE A 1044 26.97 11.57 25.29
N TRP A 1045 25.92 12.03 25.97
CA TRP A 1045 25.83 12.17 27.42
C TRP A 1045 24.94 11.10 28.07
N LYS A 1046 25.04 10.95 29.40
CA LYS A 1046 24.27 9.99 30.22
C LYS A 1046 23.25 10.73 31.08
N LEU A 1047 22.04 10.19 31.21
CA LEU A 1047 20.98 10.74 32.07
C LEU A 1047 21.47 10.87 33.53
N PRO A 1048 21.30 12.03 34.21
CA PRO A 1048 21.85 12.25 35.55
C PRO A 1048 21.39 11.23 36.61
N CYS A 1049 20.12 10.80 36.55
CA CYS A 1049 19.59 9.77 37.44
C CYS A 1049 20.11 8.34 37.16
N PHE A 1050 20.69 8.10 35.98
CA PHE A 1050 21.31 6.82 35.60
C PHE A 1050 22.84 6.86 35.79
N ASN A 1051 23.46 8.05 35.83
CA ASN A 1051 24.90 8.23 36.03
C ASN A 1051 25.32 8.10 37.50
N VAL A 1052 24.97 6.97 38.11
CA VAL A 1052 25.34 6.54 39.46
C VAL A 1052 26.44 5.46 39.40
N GLU A 1053 27.05 5.15 40.55
CA GLU A 1053 27.98 4.02 40.68
C GLU A 1053 27.25 2.68 40.47
N ILE A 1054 27.92 1.74 39.80
CA ILE A 1054 27.35 0.46 39.36
C ILE A 1054 28.19 -0.69 39.94
N PRO A 1055 27.58 -1.77 40.48
CA PRO A 1055 28.32 -2.94 40.95
C PRO A 1055 29.24 -3.50 39.86
N GLU A 1056 30.54 -3.58 40.16
CA GLU A 1056 31.56 -3.90 39.15
C GLU A 1056 31.34 -5.28 38.49
N ALA A 1057 30.83 -6.27 39.23
CA ALA A 1057 30.46 -7.57 38.70
C ALA A 1057 29.39 -7.48 37.58
N ALA A 1058 28.35 -6.67 37.79
CA ALA A 1058 27.30 -6.45 36.79
C ALA A 1058 27.83 -5.66 35.57
N LEU A 1059 28.70 -4.68 35.82
CA LEU A 1059 29.34 -3.90 34.77
C LEU A 1059 30.27 -4.75 33.89
N ASN A 1060 31.07 -5.64 34.48
CA ASN A 1060 31.98 -6.51 33.74
C ASN A 1060 31.21 -7.63 32.99
N LEU A 1061 30.20 -8.23 33.62
CA LEU A 1061 29.26 -9.15 32.96
C LEU A 1061 28.65 -8.54 31.69
N TRP A 1062 28.18 -7.30 31.76
CA TRP A 1062 27.53 -6.65 30.62
C TRP A 1062 28.50 -6.05 29.58
N LYS A 1063 29.74 -5.69 29.94
CA LYS A 1063 30.83 -5.45 28.97
C LYS A 1063 31.06 -6.68 28.09
N ASP A 1064 31.13 -7.87 28.70
CA ASP A 1064 31.38 -9.12 27.98
C ASP A 1064 30.18 -9.59 27.16
N ARG A 1065 28.97 -9.58 27.73
CA ARG A 1065 27.72 -9.83 26.98
C ARG A 1065 27.54 -8.84 25.81
N TYR A 1066 27.92 -7.57 25.97
CA TYR A 1066 27.86 -6.60 24.87
C TYR A 1066 28.95 -6.80 23.80
N ARG A 1067 30.10 -7.40 24.15
CA ARG A 1067 31.10 -7.85 23.16
C ARG A 1067 30.53 -8.97 22.30
N LEU A 1068 29.92 -9.98 22.94
CA LEU A 1068 29.24 -11.10 22.28
C LEU A 1068 28.06 -10.63 21.42
N TYR A 1069 27.22 -9.71 21.91
CA TYR A 1069 26.14 -9.11 21.13
C TYR A 1069 26.63 -8.45 19.83
N LYS A 1070 27.77 -7.75 19.87
CA LYS A 1070 28.34 -7.13 18.67
C LYS A 1070 28.85 -8.16 17.66
N GLN A 1071 29.25 -9.35 18.10
CA GLN A 1071 29.60 -10.49 17.23
C GLN A 1071 28.32 -11.16 16.68
N ASP A 1072 27.39 -11.57 17.54
CA ASP A 1072 26.09 -12.14 17.14
C ASP A 1072 25.36 -11.24 16.13
N MET A 1073 25.31 -9.92 16.36
CA MET A 1073 24.65 -8.95 15.48
C MET A 1073 25.44 -8.69 14.19
N SER A 1074 26.79 -8.71 14.24
CA SER A 1074 27.63 -8.71 13.03
C SER A 1074 27.26 -9.88 12.14
N ASP A 1075 27.16 -11.06 12.75
CA ASP A 1075 27.10 -12.31 12.03
C ASP A 1075 25.66 -12.59 11.57
N ALA A 1076 24.64 -12.22 12.35
CA ALA A 1076 23.25 -12.19 11.91
C ALA A 1076 22.97 -11.21 10.75
N LEU A 1077 23.74 -10.11 10.61
CA LEU A 1077 23.59 -9.15 9.50
C LEU A 1077 24.40 -9.52 8.25
N LYS A 1078 25.50 -10.26 8.39
CA LYS A 1078 26.24 -10.88 7.28
C LYS A 1078 25.54 -12.14 6.76
N ASN A 1079 25.08 -12.98 7.68
CA ASN A 1079 24.53 -14.32 7.44
C ASN A 1079 22.99 -14.32 7.48
N ALA A 1080 22.37 -13.30 6.87
CA ALA A 1080 20.94 -13.28 6.60
C ALA A 1080 20.70 -12.63 5.22
N GLY A 1081 19.77 -13.16 4.44
CA GLY A 1081 19.30 -12.57 3.19
C GLY A 1081 18.50 -11.28 3.44
N ASP A 1082 18.29 -10.46 2.42
CA ASP A 1082 17.65 -9.14 2.59
C ASP A 1082 16.22 -9.22 3.17
N GLU A 1083 15.48 -10.30 2.93
CA GLU A 1083 14.16 -10.55 3.56
C GLU A 1083 14.26 -11.06 5.01
N SER A 1084 15.38 -11.66 5.44
CA SER A 1084 15.56 -12.23 6.79
C SER A 1084 16.42 -11.39 7.75
N LYS A 1085 17.23 -10.43 7.28
CA LYS A 1085 18.10 -9.56 8.12
C LYS A 1085 17.38 -8.90 9.30
N SER A 1086 16.19 -8.34 9.08
CA SER A 1086 15.39 -7.71 10.14
C SER A 1086 14.95 -8.74 11.19
N THR A 1087 14.48 -9.90 10.73
CA THR A 1087 14.09 -11.03 11.58
C THR A 1087 15.28 -11.51 12.42
N ALA A 1088 16.42 -11.79 11.79
CA ALA A 1088 17.64 -12.26 12.46
C ALA A 1088 18.14 -11.26 13.52
N ALA A 1089 18.21 -9.96 13.20
CA ALA A 1089 18.60 -8.92 14.14
C ALA A 1089 17.63 -8.83 15.35
N ASN A 1090 16.32 -8.91 15.12
CA ASN A 1090 15.33 -8.92 16.21
C ASN A 1090 15.47 -10.15 17.12
N LEU A 1091 15.99 -11.26 16.62
CA LEU A 1091 16.15 -12.51 17.38
C LEU A 1091 17.46 -12.54 18.16
N VAL A 1092 18.53 -11.90 17.66
CA VAL A 1092 19.69 -11.53 18.49
C VAL A 1092 19.25 -10.60 19.64
N VAL A 1093 18.39 -9.61 19.39
CA VAL A 1093 17.82 -8.79 20.47
C VAL A 1093 16.99 -9.63 21.45
N LYS A 1094 16.15 -10.56 20.97
CA LYS A 1094 15.38 -11.50 21.82
C LYS A 1094 16.30 -12.32 22.73
N LYS A 1095 17.41 -12.87 22.21
CA LYS A 1095 18.44 -13.61 22.97
C LYS A 1095 18.97 -12.79 24.15
N TYR A 1096 19.43 -11.55 23.92
CA TYR A 1096 19.96 -10.72 25.02
C TYR A 1096 18.88 -10.18 25.96
N LYS A 1097 17.65 -9.97 25.48
CA LYS A 1097 16.49 -9.66 26.33
C LYS A 1097 16.16 -10.81 27.29
N GLN A 1098 16.15 -12.04 26.81
CA GLN A 1098 15.95 -13.25 27.63
C GLN A 1098 17.12 -13.45 28.62
N MET A 1099 18.37 -13.20 28.22
CA MET A 1099 19.53 -13.24 29.12
C MET A 1099 19.52 -12.15 30.21
N PHE A 1100 18.73 -11.09 30.05
CA PHE A 1100 18.59 -10.02 31.04
C PHE A 1100 17.43 -10.28 32.01
N TYR A 1101 16.23 -10.57 31.49
CA TYR A 1101 15.04 -10.77 32.34
C TYR A 1101 14.88 -12.19 32.88
N GLU A 1102 15.63 -13.18 32.37
CA GLU A 1102 15.40 -14.62 32.61
C GLU A 1102 13.96 -15.06 32.22
N ALA A 1103 13.30 -14.28 31.36
CA ALA A 1103 11.91 -14.39 30.92
C ALA A 1103 11.71 -13.73 29.53
N GLU A 1104 10.48 -13.64 29.02
CA GLU A 1104 10.20 -12.96 27.75
C GLU A 1104 10.33 -11.42 27.86
N ASP A 1105 9.97 -10.87 29.02
CA ASP A 1105 9.94 -9.43 29.29
C ASP A 1105 10.09 -9.09 30.78
N PHE A 1106 10.07 -7.79 31.11
CA PHE A 1106 10.26 -7.28 32.47
C PHE A 1106 9.19 -7.76 33.47
N GLN A 1107 8.01 -8.17 32.99
CA GLN A 1107 6.83 -8.43 33.82
C GLN A 1107 6.58 -9.92 34.03
N THR A 1108 7.13 -10.75 33.14
CA THR A 1108 7.26 -12.20 33.30
C THR A 1108 8.54 -12.60 34.05
N SER A 1109 9.43 -11.65 34.31
CA SER A 1109 10.64 -11.86 35.13
C SER A 1109 10.30 -12.16 36.59
N THR A 1110 10.95 -13.17 37.15
CA THR A 1110 10.93 -13.51 38.58
C THR A 1110 12.14 -12.95 39.33
N ARG A 1111 13.05 -12.25 38.65
CA ARG A 1111 14.25 -11.64 39.24
C ARG A 1111 13.86 -10.48 40.17
N LYS A 1112 14.70 -10.19 41.17
CA LYS A 1112 14.51 -9.02 42.04
C LYS A 1112 14.62 -7.74 41.22
N ILE A 1113 13.80 -6.75 41.55
CA ILE A 1113 13.71 -5.50 40.78
C ILE A 1113 14.97 -4.63 40.97
N GLU A 1114 15.63 -4.74 42.12
CA GLU A 1114 16.91 -4.11 42.43
C GLU A 1114 18.04 -4.67 41.55
N ASP A 1115 18.10 -5.99 41.39
CA ASP A 1115 19.10 -6.67 40.55
C ASP A 1115 18.88 -6.31 39.07
N LEU A 1116 17.61 -6.31 38.62
CA LEU A 1116 17.23 -5.85 37.28
C LEU A 1116 17.61 -4.37 37.04
N TYR A 1117 17.41 -3.48 38.01
CA TYR A 1117 17.82 -2.07 37.88
C TYR A 1117 19.35 -1.91 37.84
N ASN A 1118 20.09 -2.62 38.69
CA ASN A 1118 21.55 -2.58 38.70
C ASN A 1118 22.14 -3.06 37.36
N GLU A 1119 21.62 -4.15 36.80
CA GLU A 1119 22.02 -4.63 35.48
C GLU A 1119 21.53 -3.75 34.32
N ALA A 1120 20.31 -3.20 34.37
CA ALA A 1120 19.82 -2.24 33.37
C ALA A 1120 20.76 -1.03 33.26
N LEU A 1121 21.19 -0.49 34.40
CA LEU A 1121 22.16 0.60 34.46
C LEU A 1121 23.54 0.13 33.99
N ALA A 1122 24.00 -1.08 34.33
CA ALA A 1122 25.25 -1.64 33.80
C ALA A 1122 25.26 -1.72 32.26
N ILE A 1123 24.14 -2.11 31.64
CA ILE A 1123 23.95 -2.10 30.18
C ILE A 1123 23.99 -0.66 29.64
N TYR A 1124 23.28 0.27 30.28
CA TYR A 1124 23.25 1.68 29.90
C TYR A 1124 24.65 2.32 29.94
N HIS A 1125 25.40 2.17 31.04
CA HIS A 1125 26.78 2.64 31.15
C HIS A 1125 27.68 2.03 30.07
N THR A 1126 27.69 0.69 29.95
CA THR A 1126 28.50 -0.06 28.98
C THR A 1126 28.28 0.42 27.54
N THR A 1127 27.01 0.65 27.16
CA THR A 1127 26.66 1.05 25.79
C THR A 1127 26.94 2.51 25.50
N TYR A 1128 26.66 3.42 26.44
CA TYR A 1128 26.88 4.86 26.25
C TYR A 1128 28.36 5.21 26.28
N ASP A 1129 29.19 4.56 27.12
CA ASP A 1129 30.64 4.75 27.09
C ASP A 1129 31.25 4.21 25.80
N TYR A 1130 30.79 3.06 25.30
CA TYR A 1130 31.23 2.55 24.00
C TYR A 1130 30.78 3.48 22.86
N ALA A 1131 29.52 3.92 22.84
CA ALA A 1131 29.00 4.84 21.84
C ALA A 1131 29.79 6.16 21.80
N ARG A 1132 30.08 6.73 22.97
CA ARG A 1132 30.93 7.92 23.16
C ARG A 1132 32.37 7.68 22.68
N SER A 1133 32.97 6.53 22.98
CA SER A 1133 34.35 6.20 22.58
C SER A 1133 34.55 6.05 21.06
N ILE A 1134 33.49 5.80 20.28
CA ILE A 1134 33.56 5.67 18.82
C ILE A 1134 32.74 6.73 18.07
N GLN A 1135 32.16 7.70 18.79
CA GLN A 1135 31.27 8.74 18.27
C GLN A 1135 30.11 8.18 17.40
N ASP A 1136 29.42 7.14 17.88
CA ASP A 1136 28.25 6.55 17.20
C ASP A 1136 27.08 6.29 18.15
N VAL A 1137 26.19 7.28 18.26
CA VAL A 1137 24.96 7.26 19.08
C VAL A 1137 24.05 6.05 18.80
N LYS A 1138 24.16 5.42 17.62
CA LYS A 1138 23.42 4.19 17.27
C LYS A 1138 23.70 3.05 18.24
N LYS A 1139 24.88 3.03 18.86
CA LYS A 1139 25.32 1.98 19.80
C LYS A 1139 24.60 2.02 21.15
N CYS A 1140 24.10 3.20 21.57
CA CYS A 1140 23.24 3.37 22.75
C CYS A 1140 21.96 2.52 22.68
N GLY A 1141 21.48 2.23 21.46
CA GLY A 1141 20.22 1.50 21.25
C GLY A 1141 20.17 0.07 21.78
N PHE A 1142 21.30 -0.56 22.11
CA PHE A 1142 21.27 -1.86 22.78
C PHE A 1142 20.63 -1.77 24.18
N ALA A 1143 20.91 -0.71 24.95
CA ALA A 1143 20.31 -0.52 26.26
C ALA A 1143 18.79 -0.41 26.19
N TRP A 1144 18.26 0.39 25.28
CA TRP A 1144 16.82 0.57 25.14
C TRP A 1144 16.11 -0.65 24.52
N LYS A 1145 16.74 -1.37 23.59
CA LYS A 1145 16.17 -2.61 23.00
C LYS A 1145 16.13 -3.80 23.95
N VAL A 1146 17.09 -3.89 24.88
CA VAL A 1146 17.21 -5.01 25.84
C VAL A 1146 16.58 -4.65 27.19
N ALA A 1147 17.03 -3.55 27.79
CA ALA A 1147 16.68 -3.13 29.15
C ALA A 1147 15.68 -1.96 29.20
N GLY A 1148 15.13 -1.52 28.07
CA GLY A 1148 14.28 -0.31 28.00
C GLY A 1148 13.11 -0.29 28.98
N GLU A 1149 12.43 -1.41 29.20
CA GLU A 1149 11.32 -1.52 30.16
C GLU A 1149 11.79 -1.26 31.61
N ALA A 1150 12.91 -1.87 32.01
CA ALA A 1150 13.52 -1.64 33.33
C ALA A 1150 14.10 -0.22 33.47
N LEU A 1151 14.73 0.33 32.42
CA LEU A 1151 15.24 1.70 32.40
C LEU A 1151 14.12 2.74 32.52
N CYS A 1152 13.00 2.54 31.80
CA CYS A 1152 11.82 3.38 31.93
C CYS A 1152 11.25 3.31 33.35
N SER A 1153 11.08 2.11 33.90
CA SER A 1153 10.58 1.90 35.26
C SER A 1153 11.47 2.55 36.33
N TYR A 1154 12.80 2.42 36.21
CA TYR A 1154 13.76 3.09 37.08
C TYR A 1154 13.73 4.62 36.95
N HIS A 1155 13.52 5.14 35.74
CA HIS A 1155 13.34 6.58 35.51
C HIS A 1155 12.09 7.13 36.21
N GLU A 1156 10.95 6.45 36.11
CA GLU A 1156 9.71 6.85 36.82
C GLU A 1156 9.92 6.84 38.35
N MET A 1157 10.58 5.80 38.88
CA MET A 1157 10.90 5.70 40.31
C MET A 1157 11.82 6.84 40.79
N LYS A 1158 12.80 7.26 39.98
CA LYS A 1158 13.74 8.34 40.34
C LYS A 1158 13.23 9.75 40.00
N THR A 1159 12.19 9.88 39.18
CA THR A 1159 11.61 11.19 38.78
C THR A 1159 10.07 11.22 38.90
N PRO A 1160 9.50 10.92 40.07
CA PRO A 1160 8.05 10.86 40.28
C PRO A 1160 7.39 12.18 39.86
N GLY A 1161 6.30 12.09 39.09
CA GLY A 1161 5.57 13.23 38.55
C GLY A 1161 6.05 13.74 37.19
N ARG A 1162 7.12 13.18 36.60
CA ARG A 1162 7.51 13.47 35.19
C ARG A 1162 6.91 12.52 34.15
N SER A 1163 6.35 11.38 34.56
CA SER A 1163 5.70 10.44 33.64
C SER A 1163 4.34 10.93 33.15
N ILE A 1164 4.01 10.62 31.90
CA ILE A 1164 2.79 11.03 31.21
C ILE A 1164 1.76 9.89 31.31
N PRO A 1165 0.67 10.04 32.07
CA PRO A 1165 -0.24 8.94 32.35
C PRO A 1165 -1.22 8.70 31.20
N PHE A 1166 -0.79 8.08 30.08
CA PHE A 1166 -1.71 7.62 29.03
C PHE A 1166 -2.76 6.66 29.62
N LYS A 1167 -4.05 7.02 29.72
CA LYS A 1167 -5.13 6.15 30.25
C LYS A 1167 -5.86 5.38 29.13
N ALA A 1168 -5.14 4.44 28.52
CA ALA A 1168 -5.77 3.43 27.67
C ALA A 1168 -6.85 2.62 28.43
N LYS A 1169 -8.11 2.72 27.99
CA LYS A 1169 -9.30 2.02 28.55
C LYS A 1169 -9.68 0.77 27.72
N HIS A 1170 -8.75 -0.14 27.48
CA HIS A 1170 -9.02 -1.48 26.95
C HIS A 1170 -7.96 -2.49 27.47
N PRO A 1171 -8.17 -3.83 27.40
CA PRO A 1171 -7.45 -4.81 28.22
C PRO A 1171 -5.95 -5.00 27.92
N VAL A 1172 -5.40 -4.26 26.95
CA VAL A 1172 -3.95 -4.20 26.61
C VAL A 1172 -3.07 -3.92 27.85
N ARG A 1173 -3.60 -3.24 28.88
CA ARG A 1173 -2.83 -2.85 30.08
C ARG A 1173 -2.53 -3.95 31.10
N ARG A 1174 -2.91 -5.22 30.90
CA ARG A 1174 -2.32 -6.30 31.72
C ARG A 1174 -0.80 -6.41 31.53
N LYS A 1175 -0.23 -5.81 30.47
CA LYS A 1175 1.22 -5.60 30.31
C LYS A 1175 1.72 -4.16 30.57
N PHE A 1176 0.99 -3.27 31.27
CA PHE A 1176 1.54 -2.01 31.81
C PHE A 1176 0.62 -1.38 32.89
N ARG A 1177 0.55 -2.02 34.07
CA ARG A 1177 0.22 -1.41 35.37
C ARG A 1177 0.45 -2.39 36.54
N VAL A 1178 1.42 -2.14 37.41
CA VAL A 1178 1.53 -2.82 38.71
C VAL A 1178 0.57 -2.16 39.70
N SER A 1179 -0.07 -2.97 40.55
CA SER A 1179 -0.89 -2.48 41.65
C SER A 1179 -0.05 -2.40 42.92
N PHE A 1180 0.32 -1.20 43.35
CA PHE A 1180 0.84 -1.00 44.71
C PHE A 1180 -0.32 -0.73 45.66
N ILE A 1181 -0.76 -1.78 46.35
CA ILE A 1181 -1.64 -1.64 47.51
C ILE A 1181 -0.79 -1.12 48.66
N THR A 1182 -1.12 0.08 49.14
CA THR A 1182 -0.52 0.67 50.33
C THR A 1182 -0.96 -0.11 51.57
N TYR A 1183 -0.08 -0.96 52.11
CA TYR A 1183 -0.16 -1.35 53.51
C TYR A 1183 0.48 -0.25 54.36
N SER A 1184 -0.37 0.56 54.99
CA SER A 1184 -0.07 1.32 56.20
C SER A 1184 -1.37 1.42 56.98
N VAL A 1185 -1.28 1.29 58.30
CA VAL A 1185 -2.42 1.06 59.20
C VAL A 1185 -2.54 2.26 60.13
N ILE A 1186 -3.79 2.59 60.50
CA ILE A 1186 -4.26 3.85 61.13
C ILE A 1186 -4.48 4.96 60.09
#